data_AF-A0A1V6FP84-F1
#
_entry.id   AF-A0A1V6FP84-F1
#
_cell.length_a   1.000
_cell.length_b   1.000
_cell.length_c   1.000
_cell.angle_alpha   90.00
_cell.angle_beta   90.00
_cell.angle_gamma   90.00
#
_symmetry.space_group_name_H-M   'P 1'
#
loop_
_entity.id
_entity.type
_entity.pdbx_description
1 polymer ?
#
loop_
_entity_poly.entity_id
_entity_poly.type
_entity_poly.pdbx_seq_one_letter_code
_entity_poly.pdbx_strand_id
1 'polypeptide(L)'
;MKKFLIIVIFFIPIIVVFALSATSNILSMATPDNPTGIMIKDSFNKVVERDSIITLDLKAQNEFIMVDILPLMTKEDGINEIEFDENNSGEVKFEQIFGTNKYRVIPIKIGIATVIISAKANVNVRRAVTFNIKSESIEKISVYAISHSYGINGLEEEKEILEISEDEVVKIKDNTTLYADIYPIDALKESQMYWRVVDGDSVRVSPNGYLSIQKRGLSQVRVSARDKNMNYSVFDVIVDTTEAIIKSRTAYVEEGKASAQWVKDSLVLDPENTEVSLISPLLYMVTYTNPDTFEEKISYVKLTEASKNDWDFEDPFEKVYTNNGPYFLNIKESLSGNRIEDIEFFSTDTSILEVDSSSQVMVPIKAGNAVIYADYMGERKEMQITVREKVPAFALTYGTEHSKLGIQLTRKWGNKWLNENNEIINTFEFGLLDKRNTFDVIWESSDEEGIEITLDEDTQDVVLIFKDESIGKAITITAFLDVNGRKYDYIKSSFTFNVMNDPSYVNVEKFEEIMFLNFDEEYNICLQRDIFATEPVNYNTGVSFYGNGFTYNSCGVSDDDFNYLFIGAINIFRDPYNWSGSGLRVPEGKQLQDRRFVEREISFEEIIFLNSPTFEESSLRGAGVFIYDFRADALISFRYVQARNGEYGIAIKQGRRVLIEGCILGDNSTYSLYSEWVNDIDRDFYEKGLKPIMTIRNNVFKHSDGPAVCFLYNSDLNPEDLKHNYMPELYIEGFMDVYNWHSPDSFTNMFSKIIIRALADNFGMDEQTSGTMRKMLNSAFADYFKVPELSRLYYTYNGKKYVSVAMLAMGAIFKPNIEKVHCEDPRLRVDQIVMVDPDGKPLTPFISGLDMIVKRFINVETILNPSVFVVYDSVGRTPAILPGEPVPQSYELYARLTGVSEDLYI
;
A
#
# COMPACT_ATOMS: atom_id res chain seq x y z
N MET A 1 17.62 60.41 -15.74
CA MET A 1 17.89 59.00 -16.09
C MET A 1 19.25 58.47 -15.62
N LYS A 2 20.39 59.14 -15.87
CA LYS A 2 21.73 58.65 -15.43
C LYS A 2 21.91 58.47 -13.91
N LYS A 3 21.27 59.29 -13.06
CA LYS A 3 21.38 59.18 -11.59
C LYS A 3 20.55 58.02 -10.99
N PHE A 4 19.44 57.66 -11.63
CA PHE A 4 18.58 56.52 -11.21
C PHE A 4 19.25 55.18 -11.53
N LEU A 5 19.89 55.07 -12.71
CA LEU A 5 20.62 53.88 -13.13
C LEU A 5 21.82 53.58 -12.23
N ILE A 6 22.56 54.61 -11.78
CA ILE A 6 23.71 54.46 -10.88
C ILE A 6 23.25 53.97 -9.49
N ILE A 7 22.12 54.46 -8.99
CA ILE A 7 21.57 54.02 -7.70
C ILE A 7 21.12 52.56 -7.78
N VAL A 8 20.43 52.14 -8.85
CA VAL A 8 20.02 50.74 -9.07
C VAL A 8 21.23 49.81 -9.17
N ILE A 9 22.31 50.22 -9.86
CA ILE A 9 23.55 49.44 -9.96
C ILE A 9 24.25 49.26 -8.60
N PHE A 10 24.13 50.22 -7.69
CA PHE A 10 24.65 50.11 -6.31
C PHE A 10 23.76 49.25 -5.39
N PHE A 11 22.46 49.18 -5.65
CA PHE A 11 21.54 48.34 -4.87
C PHE A 11 21.56 46.87 -5.29
N ILE A 12 21.91 46.54 -6.54
CA ILE A 12 21.95 45.13 -7.01
C ILE A 12 22.92 44.26 -6.18
N PRO A 13 24.17 44.67 -5.88
CA PRO A 13 25.05 43.89 -5.00
C PRO A 13 24.50 43.74 -3.58
N ILE A 14 23.83 44.76 -3.05
CA ILE A 14 23.24 44.75 -1.71
C ILE A 14 22.01 43.84 -1.68
N ILE A 15 21.15 43.88 -2.71
CA ILE A 15 19.99 42.99 -2.87
C ILE A 15 20.45 41.55 -3.10
N VAL A 16 21.51 41.32 -3.88
CA VAL A 16 22.10 39.99 -4.09
C VAL A 16 22.80 39.47 -2.84
N VAL A 17 23.45 40.32 -2.05
CA VAL A 17 24.01 39.94 -0.74
C VAL A 17 22.90 39.72 0.28
N PHE A 18 21.84 40.53 0.33
CA PHE A 18 20.69 40.30 1.20
C PHE A 18 19.90 39.05 0.78
N ALA A 19 19.73 38.81 -0.51
CA ALA A 19 19.16 37.57 -1.04
C ALA A 19 20.08 36.41 -0.68
N LEU A 20 21.37 36.40 -1.03
CA LEU A 20 22.30 35.34 -0.64
C LEU A 20 22.45 35.19 0.88
N SER A 21 22.29 36.23 1.69
CA SER A 21 22.34 36.13 3.16
C SER A 21 21.04 35.56 3.73
N ALA A 22 19.88 35.99 3.21
CA ALA A 22 18.58 35.45 3.58
C ALA A 22 18.44 34.01 3.10
N THR A 23 18.74 33.75 1.82
CA THR A 23 18.81 32.41 1.23
C THR A 23 19.92 31.57 1.85
N SER A 24 21.06 32.11 2.31
CA SER A 24 22.08 31.31 3.04
C SER A 24 21.71 31.05 4.49
N ASN A 25 21.00 31.95 5.17
CA ASN A 25 20.47 31.67 6.50
C ASN A 25 19.36 30.62 6.43
N ILE A 26 18.51 30.69 5.39
CA ILE A 26 17.45 29.70 5.10
C ILE A 26 18.06 28.36 4.61
N LEU A 27 19.01 28.36 3.67
CA LEU A 27 19.71 27.15 3.20
C LEU A 27 20.67 26.56 4.25
N SER A 28 21.14 27.34 5.23
CA SER A 28 21.95 26.81 6.34
C SER A 28 21.13 26.17 7.45
N MET A 29 19.80 26.30 7.42
CA MET A 29 18.87 25.73 8.40
C MET A 29 17.84 24.76 7.77
N ALA A 30 17.57 24.86 6.47
CA ALA A 30 16.74 23.89 5.75
C ALA A 30 17.52 22.60 5.51
N THR A 31 17.10 21.52 6.15
CA THR A 31 17.56 20.16 5.84
C THR A 31 17.22 19.84 4.38
N PRO A 32 18.14 19.30 3.56
CA PRO A 32 17.83 18.91 2.19
C PRO A 32 16.69 17.88 2.14
N ASP A 33 15.83 17.98 1.13
CA ASP A 33 14.64 17.11 1.01
C ASP A 33 15.02 15.63 0.89
N ASN A 34 14.35 14.80 1.68
CA ASN A 34 14.38 13.36 1.51
C ASN A 34 13.73 12.98 0.17
N PRO A 35 14.11 11.82 -0.41
CA PRO A 35 13.46 11.33 -1.62
C PRO A 35 11.94 11.28 -1.51
N THR A 36 11.25 11.56 -2.62
CA THR A 36 9.78 11.54 -2.75
C THR A 36 9.28 10.64 -3.88
N GLY A 37 10.16 10.15 -4.75
CA GLY A 37 9.80 9.28 -5.86
C GLY A 37 10.96 8.47 -6.41
N ILE A 38 10.64 7.35 -7.06
CA ILE A 38 11.57 6.56 -7.86
C ILE A 38 11.03 6.50 -9.29
N MET A 39 11.84 6.94 -10.25
CA MET A 39 11.55 6.80 -11.67
C MET A 39 12.41 5.71 -12.29
N ILE A 40 11.77 4.79 -13.01
CA ILE A 40 12.46 3.68 -13.68
C ILE A 40 12.34 3.86 -15.18
N LYS A 41 13.47 3.73 -15.85
CA LYS A 41 13.57 3.79 -17.30
C LYS A 41 14.24 2.54 -17.85
N ASP A 42 13.81 2.14 -19.04
CA ASP A 42 14.44 1.07 -19.79
C ASP A 42 15.80 1.50 -20.39
N SER A 43 16.44 0.57 -21.09
CA SER A 43 17.71 0.80 -21.78
C SER A 43 17.62 1.84 -22.90
N PHE A 44 16.42 2.17 -23.38
CA PHE A 44 16.12 3.20 -24.38
C PHE A 44 15.71 4.55 -23.76
N ASN A 45 15.84 4.70 -22.44
CA ASN A 45 15.47 5.90 -21.68
C ASN A 45 13.96 6.23 -21.76
N LYS A 46 13.10 5.23 -21.98
CA LYS A 46 11.65 5.34 -21.88
C LYS A 46 11.21 4.98 -20.45
N VAL A 47 10.27 5.74 -19.91
CA VAL A 47 9.69 5.46 -18.59
C VAL A 47 8.91 4.14 -18.65
N VAL A 48 9.17 3.28 -17.66
CA VAL A 48 8.50 1.97 -17.52
C VAL A 48 7.26 2.19 -16.65
N GLU A 49 6.04 2.06 -17.18
CA GLU A 49 4.82 2.24 -16.36
C GLU A 49 4.67 1.12 -15.32
N ARG A 50 3.77 1.29 -14.32
CA ARG A 50 3.61 0.31 -13.22
C ARG A 50 3.10 -1.06 -13.69
N ASP A 51 2.27 -1.09 -14.72
CA ASP A 51 1.70 -2.29 -15.33
C ASP A 51 2.60 -2.86 -16.45
N SER A 52 3.74 -2.22 -16.72
CA SER A 52 4.66 -2.65 -17.78
C SER A 52 5.54 -3.82 -17.33
N ILE A 53 5.60 -4.85 -18.18
CA ILE A 53 6.46 -6.01 -17.99
C ILE A 53 7.68 -5.88 -18.91
N ILE A 54 8.88 -5.92 -18.32
CA ILE A 54 10.13 -5.91 -19.09
C ILE A 54 10.47 -7.35 -19.49
N THR A 55 10.61 -7.61 -20.79
CA THR A 55 10.99 -8.94 -21.28
C THR A 55 12.51 -9.06 -21.39
N LEU A 56 13.09 -10.12 -20.84
CA LEU A 56 14.52 -10.43 -20.89
C LEU A 56 14.75 -11.82 -21.49
N ASP A 57 15.80 -11.97 -22.29
CA ASP A 57 16.29 -13.28 -22.73
C ASP A 57 17.30 -13.81 -21.69
N LEU A 58 17.22 -15.08 -21.31
CA LEU A 58 18.15 -15.72 -20.36
C LEU A 58 19.63 -15.59 -20.77
N LYS A 59 19.92 -15.46 -22.07
CA LYS A 59 21.28 -15.26 -22.60
C LYS A 59 21.70 -13.79 -22.61
N ALA A 60 20.81 -12.84 -22.31
CA ALA A 60 21.13 -11.42 -22.32
C ALA A 60 22.02 -11.07 -21.12
N GLN A 61 23.19 -10.47 -21.40
CA GLN A 61 24.19 -10.12 -20.39
C GLN A 61 24.40 -8.61 -20.21
N ASN A 62 23.81 -7.80 -21.10
CA ASN A 62 24.05 -6.36 -21.18
C ASN A 62 22.80 -5.51 -20.95
N GLU A 63 21.67 -6.12 -20.56
CA GLU A 63 20.46 -5.38 -20.25
C GLU A 63 20.63 -4.59 -18.95
N PHE A 64 20.08 -3.38 -18.92
CA PHE A 64 20.11 -2.54 -17.74
C PHE A 64 18.85 -1.68 -17.68
N ILE A 65 18.47 -1.32 -16.46
CA ILE A 65 17.48 -0.28 -16.17
C ILE A 65 18.18 0.95 -15.59
N MET A 66 17.56 2.12 -15.72
CA MET A 66 17.99 3.34 -15.03
C MET A 66 17.02 3.62 -13.89
N VAL A 67 17.54 3.87 -12.70
CA VAL A 67 16.76 4.16 -11.49
C VAL A 67 17.10 5.56 -11.02
N ASP A 68 16.18 6.49 -11.23
CA ASP A 68 16.31 7.90 -10.83
C ASP A 68 15.57 8.14 -9.51
N ILE A 69 16.29 8.59 -8.48
CA ILE A 69 15.71 9.03 -7.20
C ILE A 69 15.30 10.50 -7.31
N LEU A 70 14.05 10.80 -6.96
CA LEU A 70 13.47 12.13 -7.07
C LEU A 70 13.37 12.80 -5.69
N PRO A 71 13.64 14.11 -5.57
CA PRO A 71 14.21 14.97 -6.61
C PRO A 71 15.68 14.60 -6.92
N LEU A 72 16.13 14.83 -8.16
CA LEU A 72 17.47 14.45 -8.64
C LEU A 72 18.65 15.12 -7.88
N MET A 73 18.38 16.10 -7.01
CA MET A 73 19.36 16.76 -6.15
C MET A 73 19.12 16.40 -4.67
N THR A 74 18.88 15.13 -4.36
CA THR A 74 18.84 14.65 -2.98
C THR A 74 20.26 14.43 -2.42
N LYS A 75 20.41 14.44 -1.09
CA LYS A 75 21.72 14.28 -0.42
C LYS A 75 22.27 12.84 -0.55
N GLU A 76 21.37 11.87 -0.69
CA GLU A 76 21.67 10.45 -0.83
C GLU A 76 20.69 9.85 -1.86
N ASP A 77 21.21 9.51 -3.04
CA ASP A 77 20.47 9.02 -4.20
C ASP A 77 20.61 7.50 -4.41
N GLY A 78 21.15 6.79 -3.41
CA GLY A 78 21.21 5.33 -3.40
C GLY A 78 19.85 4.64 -3.19
N ILE A 79 19.79 3.37 -3.55
CA ILE A 79 18.69 2.44 -3.22
C ILE A 79 19.14 1.48 -2.13
N ASN A 80 18.18 0.92 -1.39
CA ASN A 80 18.44 -0.21 -0.51
C ASN A 80 18.68 -1.49 -1.32
N GLU A 81 19.00 -2.58 -0.62
CA GLU A 81 19.00 -3.91 -1.22
C GLU A 81 17.65 -4.21 -1.88
N ILE A 82 17.70 -4.85 -3.04
CA ILE A 82 16.51 -5.10 -3.85
C ILE A 82 15.73 -6.26 -3.22
N GLU A 83 14.48 -5.98 -2.86
CA GLU A 83 13.54 -6.96 -2.33
C GLU A 83 12.90 -7.73 -3.50
N PHE A 84 12.63 -9.02 -3.30
CA PHE A 84 12.00 -9.89 -4.29
C PHE A 84 10.59 -10.28 -3.82
N ASP A 85 9.63 -10.27 -4.74
CA ASP A 85 8.29 -10.78 -4.45
C ASP A 85 8.31 -12.29 -4.19
N GLU A 86 7.53 -12.75 -3.22
CA GLU A 86 7.46 -14.17 -2.84
C GLU A 86 6.86 -15.05 -3.94
N ASN A 87 6.07 -14.47 -4.86
CA ASN A 87 5.44 -15.21 -5.96
C ASN A 87 6.36 -15.42 -7.17
N ASN A 88 7.65 -15.05 -7.06
CA ASN A 88 8.59 -15.14 -8.17
C ASN A 88 8.83 -16.60 -8.60
N SER A 89 8.55 -16.89 -9.87
CA SER A 89 8.89 -18.16 -10.51
C SER A 89 10.28 -18.11 -11.19
N GLY A 90 10.69 -16.92 -11.64
CA GLY A 90 12.00 -16.62 -12.23
C GLY A 90 12.94 -15.89 -11.27
N GLU A 91 14.16 -15.62 -11.72
CA GLU A 91 15.19 -14.99 -10.90
C GLU A 91 16.06 -14.05 -11.74
N VAL A 92 16.29 -12.84 -11.23
CA VAL A 92 17.22 -11.85 -11.79
C VAL A 92 18.21 -11.41 -10.71
N LYS A 93 19.41 -11.03 -11.14
CA LYS A 93 20.40 -10.37 -10.31
C LYS A 93 20.62 -8.95 -10.80
N PHE A 94 20.78 -8.04 -9.85
CA PHE A 94 21.10 -6.65 -10.12
C PHE A 94 22.55 -6.33 -9.76
N GLU A 95 23.22 -5.61 -10.67
CA GLU A 95 24.56 -5.09 -10.43
C GLU A 95 24.60 -3.61 -10.80
N GLN A 96 24.85 -2.74 -9.81
CA GLN A 96 24.99 -1.31 -10.09
C GLN A 96 26.25 -1.06 -10.93
N ILE A 97 26.09 -0.33 -12.01
CA ILE A 97 27.23 0.19 -12.78
C ILE A 97 27.82 1.36 -11.97
N PHE A 98 29.01 1.14 -11.42
CA PHE A 98 29.67 2.05 -10.49
C PHE A 98 29.63 3.53 -10.92
N GLY A 99 29.20 4.40 -10.01
CA GLY A 99 29.12 5.85 -10.24
C GLY A 99 27.99 6.28 -11.17
N THR A 100 27.01 5.41 -11.43
CA THR A 100 25.84 5.72 -12.26
C THR A 100 24.54 5.27 -11.62
N ASN A 101 23.43 5.79 -12.13
CA ASN A 101 22.05 5.37 -11.81
C ASN A 101 21.61 4.10 -12.58
N LYS A 102 22.53 3.41 -13.26
CA LYS A 102 22.22 2.24 -14.09
C LYS A 102 22.46 0.96 -13.33
N TYR A 103 21.51 0.04 -13.41
CA TYR A 103 21.57 -1.28 -12.81
C TYR A 103 21.49 -2.32 -13.91
N ARG A 104 22.56 -3.09 -14.08
CA ARG A 104 22.54 -4.24 -14.99
C ARG A 104 21.58 -5.27 -14.42
N VAL A 105 20.72 -5.80 -15.28
CA VAL A 105 19.75 -6.85 -14.94
C VAL A 105 20.23 -8.13 -15.60
N ILE A 106 20.69 -9.08 -14.80
CA ILE A 106 21.24 -10.36 -15.25
C ILE A 106 20.20 -11.44 -14.97
N PRO A 107 19.54 -12.01 -15.99
CA PRO A 107 18.62 -13.11 -15.80
C PRO A 107 19.37 -14.38 -15.36
N ILE A 108 18.85 -15.04 -14.32
CA ILE A 108 19.41 -16.26 -13.73
C ILE A 108 18.52 -17.48 -14.02
N LYS A 109 17.19 -17.31 -13.91
CA LYS A 109 16.21 -18.40 -14.06
C LYS A 109 14.99 -17.92 -14.86
N ILE A 110 14.53 -18.75 -15.79
CA ILE A 110 13.32 -18.51 -16.60
C ILE A 110 12.09 -18.36 -15.68
N GLY A 111 11.21 -17.44 -16.03
CA GLY A 111 9.98 -17.16 -15.30
C GLY A 111 9.77 -15.68 -14.99
N ILE A 112 8.84 -15.43 -14.09
CA ILE A 112 8.46 -14.08 -13.67
C ILE A 112 9.24 -13.69 -12.42
N ALA A 113 9.88 -12.53 -12.47
CA ALA A 113 10.55 -11.93 -11.33
C ALA A 113 10.05 -10.50 -11.13
N THR A 114 9.27 -10.27 -10.07
CA THR A 114 8.91 -8.95 -9.57
C THR A 114 9.87 -8.56 -8.46
N VAL A 115 10.43 -7.35 -8.57
CA VAL A 115 11.35 -6.79 -7.58
C VAL A 115 10.87 -5.44 -7.09
N ILE A 116 11.18 -5.12 -5.84
CA ILE A 116 10.78 -3.88 -5.18
C ILE A 116 12.05 -3.07 -4.88
N ILE A 117 12.11 -1.89 -5.48
CA ILE A 117 13.22 -0.95 -5.31
C ILE A 117 12.78 0.13 -4.33
N SER A 118 13.56 0.37 -3.28
CA SER A 118 13.29 1.42 -2.27
C SER A 118 14.46 2.39 -2.14
N ALA A 119 14.17 3.67 -1.86
CA ALA A 119 15.20 4.69 -1.72
C ALA A 119 15.88 4.60 -0.34
N LYS A 120 17.21 4.73 -0.30
CA LYS A 120 17.97 4.57 0.94
C LYS A 120 17.66 5.63 2.00
N ALA A 121 17.46 6.87 1.57
CA ALA A 121 17.16 7.99 2.46
C ALA A 121 15.66 8.15 2.79
N ASN A 122 14.78 7.38 2.13
CA ASN A 122 13.35 7.31 2.44
C ASN A 122 12.74 5.97 2.02
N VAL A 123 12.64 5.03 2.96
CA VAL A 123 12.18 3.65 2.72
C VAL A 123 10.69 3.54 2.36
N ASN A 124 9.91 4.61 2.56
CA ASN A 124 8.52 4.68 2.10
C ASN A 124 8.42 4.94 0.59
N VAL A 125 9.49 5.43 -0.04
CA VAL A 125 9.54 5.60 -1.49
C VAL A 125 9.96 4.27 -2.11
N ARG A 126 8.98 3.56 -2.67
CA ARG A 126 9.14 2.24 -3.26
C ARG A 126 8.56 2.18 -4.66
N ARG A 127 9.10 1.26 -5.48
CA ARG A 127 8.56 0.95 -6.81
C ARG A 127 8.82 -0.50 -7.18
N ALA A 128 7.76 -1.21 -7.54
CA ALA A 128 7.85 -2.55 -8.11
C ALA A 128 8.20 -2.51 -9.60
N VAL A 129 8.92 -3.53 -10.09
CA VAL A 129 9.17 -3.79 -11.50
C VAL A 129 9.06 -5.28 -11.77
N THR A 130 8.29 -5.66 -12.79
CA THR A 130 8.12 -7.05 -13.19
C THR A 130 8.93 -7.37 -14.44
N PHE A 131 9.69 -8.46 -14.37
CA PHE A 131 10.47 -9.02 -15.46
C PHE A 131 9.89 -10.35 -15.91
N ASN A 132 9.77 -10.53 -17.22
CA ASN A 132 9.46 -11.82 -17.85
C ASN A 132 10.73 -12.37 -18.52
N ILE A 133 11.31 -13.40 -17.91
CA ILE A 133 12.58 -14.00 -18.35
C ILE A 133 12.27 -15.19 -19.24
N LYS A 134 12.65 -15.08 -20.52
CA LYS A 134 12.36 -16.06 -21.58
C LYS A 134 13.62 -16.82 -22.01
N SER A 135 13.41 -17.90 -22.77
CA SER A 135 14.47 -18.71 -23.38
C SER A 135 14.06 -19.15 -24.79
N GLU A 136 15.05 -19.45 -25.63
CA GLU A 136 14.86 -20.06 -26.95
C GLU A 136 14.69 -21.59 -26.89
N SER A 137 14.91 -22.20 -25.72
CA SER A 137 14.76 -23.64 -25.50
C SER A 137 13.56 -23.97 -24.64
N ILE A 138 12.84 -25.02 -25.03
CA ILE A 138 11.71 -25.56 -24.29
C ILE A 138 12.25 -26.31 -23.07
N GLU A 139 11.92 -25.85 -21.88
CA GLU A 139 12.31 -26.47 -20.61
C GLU A 139 11.39 -27.62 -20.23
N LYS A 140 10.08 -27.44 -20.46
CA LYS A 140 9.06 -28.41 -20.05
C LYS A 140 7.88 -28.42 -21.01
N ILE A 141 7.33 -29.62 -21.24
CA ILE A 141 5.98 -29.81 -21.75
C ILE A 141 5.16 -30.43 -20.61
N SER A 142 4.02 -29.82 -20.27
CA SER A 142 3.04 -30.41 -19.36
C SER A 142 1.78 -30.77 -20.16
N VAL A 143 1.12 -31.87 -19.81
CA VAL A 143 -0.09 -32.31 -20.50
C VAL A 143 -1.23 -32.43 -19.50
N TYR A 144 -2.42 -32.03 -19.92
CA TYR A 144 -3.66 -32.20 -19.17
C TYR A 144 -4.77 -32.62 -20.13
N ALA A 145 -5.78 -33.30 -19.61
CA ALA A 145 -6.96 -33.71 -20.36
C ALA A 145 -8.19 -32.96 -19.88
N ILE A 146 -9.07 -32.59 -20.81
CA ILE A 146 -10.43 -32.13 -20.50
C ILE A 146 -11.40 -33.18 -21.02
N SER A 147 -12.09 -33.83 -20.08
CA SER A 147 -13.17 -34.78 -20.34
C SER A 147 -14.51 -34.07 -20.26
N HIS A 148 -15.39 -34.30 -21.23
CA HIS A 148 -16.73 -33.73 -21.25
C HIS A 148 -17.74 -34.80 -20.83
N SER A 149 -18.22 -34.73 -19.59
CA SER A 149 -19.31 -35.56 -19.10
C SER A 149 -20.66 -34.87 -19.31
N TYR A 150 -21.73 -35.67 -19.29
CA TYR A 150 -23.11 -35.17 -19.22
C TYR A 150 -23.54 -35.55 -17.82
N GLY A 151 -24.12 -34.61 -17.08
CA GLY A 151 -24.66 -34.87 -15.75
C GLY A 151 -25.73 -35.96 -15.78
N ILE A 152 -26.21 -36.37 -14.60
CA ILE A 152 -27.12 -37.52 -14.38
C ILE A 152 -28.40 -37.47 -15.26
N ASN A 153 -28.78 -36.28 -15.75
CA ASN A 153 -29.97 -36.07 -16.58
C ASN A 153 -29.69 -35.99 -18.10
N GLY A 154 -28.43 -36.11 -18.55
CA GLY A 154 -28.07 -36.08 -19.98
C GLY A 154 -28.19 -34.71 -20.66
N LEU A 155 -28.37 -33.63 -19.90
CA LEU A 155 -28.68 -32.28 -20.42
C LEU A 155 -27.65 -31.20 -20.05
N GLU A 156 -26.87 -31.39 -18.99
CA GLU A 156 -25.84 -30.45 -18.54
C GLU A 156 -24.46 -31.04 -18.83
N GLU A 157 -23.59 -30.26 -19.47
CA GLU A 157 -22.23 -30.67 -19.79
C GLU A 157 -21.32 -30.29 -18.62
N GLU A 158 -20.71 -31.30 -18.00
CA GLU A 158 -19.71 -31.15 -16.95
C GLU A 158 -18.32 -31.29 -17.57
N LYS A 159 -17.38 -30.43 -17.17
CA LYS A 159 -15.99 -30.49 -17.61
C LYS A 159 -15.12 -30.96 -16.45
N GLU A 160 -14.42 -32.06 -16.66
CA GLU A 160 -13.43 -32.57 -15.72
C GLU A 160 -12.04 -32.33 -16.29
N ILE A 161 -11.18 -31.64 -15.52
CA ILE A 161 -9.78 -31.41 -15.88
C ILE A 161 -8.93 -32.42 -15.14
N LEU A 162 -8.16 -33.21 -15.89
CA LEU A 162 -7.26 -34.23 -15.37
C LEU A 162 -5.82 -33.80 -15.69
N GLU A 163 -5.05 -33.46 -14.66
CA GLU A 163 -3.60 -33.28 -14.79
C GLU A 163 -2.95 -34.63 -15.06
N ILE A 164 -2.00 -34.67 -16.00
CA ILE A 164 -1.35 -35.93 -16.41
C ILE A 164 0.11 -35.86 -16.03
N SER A 165 0.51 -36.72 -15.10
CA SER A 165 1.91 -36.92 -14.76
C SER A 165 2.57 -37.94 -15.70
N GLU A 166 3.90 -37.90 -15.82
CA GLU A 166 4.63 -38.89 -16.63
C GLU A 166 4.35 -40.31 -16.09
N ASP A 167 4.12 -41.25 -17.01
CA ASP A 167 3.75 -42.65 -16.74
C ASP A 167 2.35 -42.88 -16.13
N GLU A 168 1.55 -41.83 -15.96
CA GLU A 168 0.16 -41.97 -15.50
C GLU A 168 -0.77 -42.50 -16.60
N VAL A 169 -1.67 -43.40 -16.20
CA VAL A 169 -2.67 -43.98 -17.09
C VAL A 169 -3.95 -43.17 -17.00
N VAL A 170 -4.27 -42.45 -18.06
CA VAL A 170 -5.47 -41.64 -18.18
C VAL A 170 -6.62 -42.50 -18.65
N LYS A 171 -7.61 -42.70 -17.80
CA LYS A 171 -8.82 -43.43 -18.14
C LYS A 171 -9.75 -42.56 -18.97
N ILE A 172 -10.04 -43.01 -20.18
CA ILE A 172 -10.90 -42.28 -21.12
C ILE A 172 -12.15 -43.09 -21.38
N LYS A 173 -13.29 -42.49 -21.05
CA LYS A 173 -14.60 -43.14 -21.17
C LYS A 173 -15.39 -42.67 -22.39
N ASP A 174 -15.04 -41.49 -22.92
CA ASP A 174 -15.71 -40.81 -24.03
C ASP A 174 -14.85 -39.63 -24.59
N ASN A 175 -15.47 -38.63 -25.20
CA ASN A 175 -14.81 -37.49 -25.86
C ASN A 175 -13.89 -36.73 -24.89
N THR A 176 -12.58 -36.86 -25.09
CA THR A 176 -11.55 -36.21 -24.28
C THR A 176 -10.58 -35.48 -25.18
N THR A 177 -10.16 -34.28 -24.78
CA THR A 177 -9.13 -33.51 -25.49
C THR A 177 -7.89 -33.41 -24.63
N LEU A 178 -6.74 -33.76 -25.20
CA LEU A 178 -5.43 -33.54 -24.59
C LEU A 178 -4.92 -32.15 -24.98
N TYR A 179 -4.44 -31.42 -23.99
CA TYR A 179 -3.80 -30.12 -24.15
C TYR A 179 -2.32 -30.23 -23.74
N ALA A 180 -1.46 -29.56 -24.51
CA ALA A 180 -0.04 -29.46 -24.20
C ALA A 180 0.33 -28.01 -23.88
N ASP A 181 0.96 -27.83 -22.73
CA ASP A 181 1.43 -26.56 -22.23
C ASP A 181 2.95 -26.53 -22.30
N ILE A 182 3.47 -25.65 -23.15
CA ILE A 182 4.91 -25.54 -23.46
C ILE A 182 5.47 -24.37 -22.69
N TYR A 183 6.56 -24.62 -21.94
CA TYR A 183 7.21 -23.60 -21.14
C TYR A 183 8.71 -23.45 -21.46
N PRO A 184 9.20 -22.24 -21.75
CA PRO A 184 8.40 -21.06 -22.12
C PRO A 184 7.83 -21.21 -23.54
N ILE A 185 6.60 -20.74 -23.78
CA ILE A 185 5.94 -20.91 -25.09
C ILE A 185 6.70 -20.22 -26.24
N ASP A 186 7.35 -19.10 -25.97
CA ASP A 186 8.15 -18.39 -26.98
C ASP A 186 9.36 -19.20 -27.48
N ALA A 187 9.75 -20.27 -26.78
CA ALA A 187 10.77 -21.19 -27.27
C ALA A 187 10.27 -22.05 -28.43
N LEU A 188 8.95 -22.23 -28.59
CA LEU A 188 8.37 -23.01 -29.66
C LEU A 188 8.70 -22.38 -31.02
N LYS A 189 9.19 -23.21 -31.94
CA LYS A 189 9.40 -22.80 -33.32
C LYS A 189 8.10 -22.89 -34.11
N GLU A 190 7.45 -21.74 -34.33
CA GLU A 190 6.25 -21.61 -35.17
C GLU A 190 5.18 -22.63 -34.75
N SER A 191 4.61 -23.38 -35.72
CA SER A 191 3.57 -24.39 -35.53
C SER A 191 4.12 -25.82 -35.34
N GLN A 192 5.39 -25.98 -34.96
CA GLN A 192 6.03 -27.30 -34.84
C GLN A 192 5.70 -28.02 -33.52
N MET A 193 4.42 -28.24 -33.27
CA MET A 193 3.89 -29.14 -32.24
C MET A 193 2.88 -30.09 -32.88
N TYR A 194 2.96 -31.40 -32.61
CA TYR A 194 1.97 -32.35 -33.11
C TYR A 194 1.76 -33.51 -32.15
N TRP A 195 0.54 -34.04 -32.17
CA TRP A 195 0.14 -35.25 -31.47
C TRP A 195 0.18 -36.46 -32.40
N ARG A 196 0.54 -37.63 -31.86
CA ARG A 196 0.43 -38.91 -32.57
C ARG A 196 0.26 -40.08 -31.62
N VAL A 197 -0.37 -41.15 -32.08
CA VAL A 197 -0.31 -42.45 -31.41
C VAL A 197 1.03 -43.10 -31.74
N VAL A 198 1.78 -43.50 -30.72
CA VAL A 198 3.09 -44.16 -30.87
C VAL A 198 3.05 -45.65 -30.57
N ASP A 199 2.07 -46.09 -29.78
CA ASP A 199 1.81 -47.50 -29.52
C ASP A 199 0.31 -47.76 -29.29
N GLY A 200 -0.14 -48.97 -29.65
CA GLY A 200 -1.56 -49.37 -29.63
C GLY A 200 -2.45 -48.73 -30.70
N ASP A 201 -3.72 -49.10 -30.69
CA ASP A 201 -4.75 -48.69 -31.65
C ASP A 201 -6.14 -48.55 -31.00
N SER A 202 -6.17 -48.28 -29.68
CA SER A 202 -7.42 -48.08 -28.94
C SER A 202 -8.04 -46.70 -29.18
N VAL A 203 -7.22 -45.70 -29.53
CA VAL A 203 -7.64 -44.33 -29.87
C VAL A 203 -6.97 -43.84 -31.16
N ARG A 204 -7.58 -42.82 -31.78
CA ARG A 204 -6.95 -41.91 -32.75
C ARG A 204 -6.84 -40.52 -32.11
N VAL A 205 -5.79 -39.77 -32.42
CA VAL A 205 -5.61 -38.40 -31.94
C VAL A 205 -5.59 -37.41 -33.11
N SER A 206 -6.30 -36.29 -32.99
CA SER A 206 -6.24 -35.18 -33.95
C SER A 206 -4.98 -34.34 -33.77
N PRO A 207 -4.60 -33.48 -34.73
CA PRO A 207 -3.49 -32.53 -34.55
C PRO A 207 -3.66 -31.57 -33.36
N ASN A 208 -4.89 -31.36 -32.89
CA ASN A 208 -5.19 -30.52 -31.72
C ASN A 208 -5.33 -31.32 -30.41
N GLY A 209 -5.06 -32.63 -30.43
CA GLY A 209 -5.12 -33.48 -29.24
C GLY A 209 -6.50 -34.08 -28.95
N TYR A 210 -7.49 -33.95 -29.84
CA TYR A 210 -8.81 -34.57 -29.67
C TYR A 210 -8.70 -36.10 -29.81
N LEU A 211 -9.16 -36.84 -28.80
CA LEU A 211 -9.08 -38.29 -28.77
C LEU A 211 -10.41 -38.92 -29.22
N SER A 212 -10.31 -39.76 -30.26
CA SER A 212 -11.43 -40.54 -30.80
C SER A 212 -11.23 -42.02 -30.51
N ILE A 213 -12.09 -42.58 -29.65
CA ILE A 213 -12.00 -44.00 -29.24
C ILE A 213 -12.36 -44.90 -30.43
N GLN A 214 -11.50 -45.87 -30.71
CA GLN A 214 -11.69 -46.85 -31.78
C GLN A 214 -12.16 -48.20 -31.23
N LYS A 215 -11.55 -48.63 -30.13
CA LYS A 215 -11.87 -49.88 -29.42
C LYS A 215 -11.41 -49.82 -27.96
N ARG A 216 -11.83 -50.79 -27.15
CA ARG A 216 -11.35 -50.97 -25.77
C ARG A 216 -9.89 -51.45 -25.75
N GLY A 217 -9.05 -50.80 -24.95
CA GLY A 217 -7.66 -51.21 -24.71
C GLY A 217 -6.75 -50.05 -24.33
N LEU A 218 -5.44 -50.28 -24.39
CA LEU A 218 -4.42 -49.29 -24.08
C LEU A 218 -3.79 -48.72 -25.36
N SER A 219 -3.50 -47.43 -25.35
CA SER A 219 -2.71 -46.75 -26.38
C SER A 219 -1.77 -45.73 -25.74
N GLN A 220 -0.61 -45.54 -26.35
CA GLN A 220 0.34 -44.50 -25.97
C GLN A 220 0.25 -43.35 -26.98
N VAL A 221 -0.03 -42.15 -26.49
CA VAL A 221 -0.15 -40.92 -27.27
C VAL A 221 1.01 -40.00 -26.91
N ARG A 222 1.69 -39.45 -27.92
CA ARG A 222 2.84 -38.56 -27.75
C ARG A 222 2.54 -37.18 -28.32
N VAL A 223 2.83 -36.13 -27.55
CA VAL A 223 3.07 -34.79 -28.09
C VAL A 223 4.56 -34.60 -28.35
N SER A 224 4.90 -33.99 -29.48
CA SER A 224 6.27 -33.60 -29.82
C SER A 224 6.28 -32.13 -30.19
N ALA A 225 7.19 -31.35 -29.58
CA ALA A 225 7.37 -29.93 -29.86
C ALA A 225 8.83 -29.63 -30.21
N ARG A 226 9.05 -28.67 -31.10
CA ARG A 226 10.40 -28.26 -31.50
C ARG A 226 10.73 -26.85 -31.04
N ASP A 227 11.87 -26.68 -30.38
CA ASP A 227 12.33 -25.37 -29.93
C ASP A 227 13.00 -24.57 -31.07
N LYS A 228 13.25 -23.27 -30.84
CA LYS A 228 13.95 -22.37 -31.80
C LYS A 228 15.40 -22.78 -32.05
N ASN A 229 16.00 -23.54 -31.13
CA ASN A 229 17.30 -24.18 -31.29
C ASN A 229 17.26 -25.51 -32.06
N MET A 230 16.08 -25.88 -32.58
CA MET A 230 15.81 -27.08 -33.38
C MET A 230 15.85 -28.42 -32.62
N ASN A 231 15.86 -28.40 -31.29
CA ASN A 231 15.77 -29.56 -30.41
C ASN A 231 14.31 -30.04 -30.28
N TYR A 232 14.14 -31.34 -30.03
CA TYR A 232 12.83 -31.95 -29.83
C TYR A 232 12.60 -32.25 -28.34
N SER A 233 11.45 -31.81 -27.85
CA SER A 233 10.91 -32.18 -26.54
C SER A 233 9.64 -33.01 -26.76
N VAL A 234 9.44 -34.04 -25.93
CA VAL A 234 8.31 -34.96 -26.06
C VAL A 234 7.68 -35.22 -24.70
N PHE A 235 6.39 -35.55 -24.69
CA PHE A 235 5.68 -36.04 -23.52
C PHE A 235 4.77 -37.19 -23.96
N ASP A 236 4.81 -38.30 -23.22
CA ASP A 236 4.03 -39.51 -23.48
C ASP A 236 2.88 -39.64 -22.48
N VAL A 237 1.69 -39.94 -22.98
CA VAL A 237 0.48 -40.20 -22.21
C VAL A 237 0.02 -41.63 -22.49
N ILE A 238 -0.23 -42.41 -21.44
CA ILE A 238 -0.88 -43.72 -21.57
C ILE A 238 -2.38 -43.52 -21.43
N VAL A 239 -3.12 -43.90 -22.46
CA VAL A 239 -4.58 -43.79 -22.53
C VAL A 239 -5.21 -45.17 -22.37
N ASP A 240 -6.13 -45.29 -21.40
CA ASP A 240 -6.89 -46.51 -21.14
C ASP A 240 -8.38 -46.33 -21.49
N THR A 241 -8.83 -47.02 -22.54
CA THR A 241 -10.22 -47.04 -22.98
C THR A 241 -10.95 -48.34 -22.60
N THR A 242 -10.38 -49.16 -21.71
CA THR A 242 -10.95 -50.46 -21.32
C THR A 242 -12.35 -50.29 -20.70
N GLU A 243 -12.59 -49.17 -20.03
CA GLU A 243 -13.88 -48.83 -19.42
C GLU A 243 -14.86 -48.10 -20.35
N ALA A 244 -14.46 -47.73 -21.57
CA ALA A 244 -15.30 -47.01 -22.50
C ALA A 244 -16.43 -47.90 -23.04
N ILE A 245 -17.63 -47.34 -23.17
CA ILE A 245 -18.81 -48.06 -23.68
C ILE A 245 -19.26 -47.56 -25.06
N ILE A 246 -18.87 -46.34 -25.43
CA ILE A 246 -19.15 -45.72 -26.72
C ILE A 246 -17.87 -45.14 -27.34
N LYS A 247 -17.86 -44.99 -28.67
CA LYS A 247 -16.77 -44.34 -29.43
C LYS A 247 -16.77 -42.82 -29.31
N SER A 248 -17.97 -42.23 -29.34
CA SER A 248 -18.17 -40.79 -29.21
C SER A 248 -19.58 -40.46 -28.72
N ARG A 249 -19.70 -39.34 -27.99
CA ARG A 249 -20.97 -38.78 -27.52
C ARG A 249 -21.73 -38.02 -28.60
N THR A 250 -21.05 -37.64 -29.67
CA THR A 250 -21.64 -36.92 -30.80
C THR A 250 -21.29 -37.65 -32.10
N ALA A 251 -22.27 -37.79 -32.98
CA ALA A 251 -22.04 -38.41 -34.29
C ALA A 251 -23.03 -37.89 -35.33
N TYR A 252 -22.61 -37.89 -36.59
CA TYR A 252 -23.52 -37.63 -37.68
C TYR A 252 -24.13 -38.93 -38.20
N VAL A 253 -25.40 -38.85 -38.61
CA VAL A 253 -26.15 -39.93 -39.21
C VAL A 253 -26.84 -39.42 -40.46
N GLU A 254 -27.00 -40.26 -41.47
CA GLU A 254 -27.71 -39.86 -42.70
C GLU A 254 -29.17 -39.54 -42.36
N GLU A 255 -29.72 -38.47 -42.96
CA GLU A 255 -31.10 -38.01 -42.74
C GLU A 255 -32.11 -39.18 -42.77
N GLY A 256 -32.93 -39.28 -41.73
CA GLY A 256 -33.95 -40.32 -41.59
C GLY A 256 -33.43 -41.70 -41.19
N LYS A 257 -32.12 -41.88 -40.94
CA LYS A 257 -31.53 -43.15 -40.47
C LYS A 257 -31.22 -43.19 -38.98
N ALA A 258 -31.42 -42.09 -38.25
CA ALA A 258 -31.23 -42.02 -36.81
C ALA A 258 -32.11 -43.07 -36.08
N SER A 259 -31.48 -44.02 -35.38
CA SER A 259 -32.20 -45.03 -34.61
C SER A 259 -31.34 -45.60 -33.48
N ALA A 260 -31.98 -46.19 -32.45
CA ALA A 260 -31.27 -46.85 -31.37
C ALA A 260 -30.40 -48.02 -31.88
N GLN A 261 -30.87 -48.72 -32.93
CA GLN A 261 -30.10 -49.78 -33.58
C GLN A 261 -28.84 -49.22 -34.27
N TRP A 262 -28.97 -48.08 -34.96
CA TRP A 262 -27.81 -47.43 -35.60
C TRP A 262 -26.74 -47.04 -34.57
N VAL A 263 -27.14 -46.48 -33.43
CA VAL A 263 -26.22 -46.15 -32.32
C VAL A 263 -25.53 -47.41 -31.81
N LYS A 264 -26.30 -48.48 -31.60
CA LYS A 264 -25.78 -49.79 -31.14
C LYS A 264 -24.77 -50.40 -32.11
N ASP A 265 -25.00 -50.27 -33.41
CA ASP A 265 -24.13 -50.88 -34.43
C ASP A 265 -22.88 -50.03 -34.74
N SER A 266 -22.99 -48.70 -34.64
CA SER A 266 -21.95 -47.78 -35.14
C SER A 266 -21.04 -47.23 -34.04
N LEU A 267 -21.61 -46.96 -32.85
CA LEU A 267 -20.96 -46.20 -31.78
C LEU A 267 -20.69 -47.01 -30.53
N VAL A 268 -21.44 -48.08 -30.25
CA VAL A 268 -21.22 -48.90 -29.06
C VAL A 268 -19.99 -49.81 -29.24
N LEU A 269 -19.15 -49.88 -28.21
CA LEU A 269 -17.91 -50.66 -28.22
C LEU A 269 -18.11 -52.14 -27.86
N ASP A 270 -19.22 -52.48 -27.19
CA ASP A 270 -19.62 -53.84 -26.83
C ASP A 270 -21.14 -54.04 -27.01
N PRO A 271 -21.60 -54.25 -28.26
CA PRO A 271 -23.02 -54.29 -28.59
C PRO A 271 -23.76 -55.47 -27.93
N GLU A 272 -23.08 -56.56 -27.61
CA GLU A 272 -23.70 -57.76 -27.06
C GLU A 272 -24.24 -57.52 -25.64
N ASN A 273 -23.57 -56.67 -24.87
CA ASN A 273 -23.86 -56.38 -23.46
C ASN A 273 -24.43 -54.97 -23.24
N THR A 274 -24.97 -54.34 -24.29
CA THR A 274 -25.43 -52.94 -24.24
C THR A 274 -26.87 -52.80 -24.74
N GLU A 275 -27.68 -52.05 -24.01
CA GLU A 275 -29.02 -51.59 -24.42
C GLU A 275 -28.99 -50.11 -24.81
N VAL A 276 -29.75 -49.74 -25.84
CA VAL A 276 -29.85 -48.35 -26.31
C VAL A 276 -31.32 -47.93 -26.33
N SER A 277 -31.61 -46.79 -25.71
CA SER A 277 -32.96 -46.23 -25.60
C SER A 277 -33.00 -44.77 -26.05
N LEU A 278 -34.12 -44.32 -26.62
CA LEU A 278 -34.31 -42.93 -27.03
C LEU A 278 -34.78 -42.11 -25.84
N ILE A 279 -34.11 -40.99 -25.55
CA ILE A 279 -34.48 -40.07 -24.46
C ILE A 279 -35.25 -38.87 -25.01
N SER A 280 -34.74 -38.24 -26.07
CA SER A 280 -35.37 -37.14 -26.78
C SER A 280 -34.96 -37.19 -28.27
N PRO A 281 -35.58 -36.42 -29.19
CA PRO A 281 -35.21 -36.47 -30.60
C PRO A 281 -33.70 -36.35 -30.81
N LEU A 282 -33.11 -37.36 -31.47
CA LEU A 282 -31.67 -37.50 -31.70
C LEU A 282 -30.78 -37.65 -30.45
N LEU A 283 -31.33 -37.83 -29.26
CA LEU A 283 -30.58 -38.11 -28.03
C LEU A 283 -30.91 -39.51 -27.51
N TYR A 284 -29.87 -40.35 -27.40
CA TYR A 284 -29.97 -41.75 -26.99
C TYR A 284 -29.19 -42.01 -25.72
N MET A 285 -29.73 -42.84 -24.84
CA MET A 285 -29.05 -43.36 -23.66
C MET A 285 -28.54 -44.77 -23.96
N VAL A 286 -27.29 -45.02 -23.61
CA VAL A 286 -26.57 -46.27 -23.81
C VAL A 286 -26.25 -46.85 -22.44
N THR A 287 -26.83 -48.01 -22.13
CA THR A 287 -26.62 -48.73 -20.86
C THR A 287 -25.83 -50.00 -21.13
N TYR A 288 -24.62 -50.06 -20.61
CA TYR A 288 -23.73 -51.23 -20.67
C TYR A 288 -23.79 -52.01 -19.37
N THR A 289 -23.99 -53.32 -19.42
CA THR A 289 -23.94 -54.20 -18.25
C THR A 289 -22.70 -55.07 -18.33
N ASN A 290 -21.79 -54.95 -17.36
CA ASN A 290 -20.60 -55.79 -17.33
C ASN A 290 -21.01 -57.27 -17.12
N PRO A 291 -20.63 -58.20 -18.01
CA PRO A 291 -21.06 -59.60 -17.94
C PRO A 291 -20.47 -60.36 -16.74
N ASP A 292 -19.35 -59.89 -16.18
CA ASP A 292 -18.66 -60.53 -15.07
C ASP A 292 -19.07 -59.95 -13.70
N THR A 293 -19.29 -58.63 -13.62
CA THR A 293 -19.61 -57.94 -12.36
C THR A 293 -21.09 -57.58 -12.20
N PHE A 294 -21.88 -57.64 -13.28
CA PHE A 294 -23.25 -57.13 -13.37
C PHE A 294 -23.40 -55.64 -13.04
N GLU A 295 -22.29 -54.88 -13.03
CA GLU A 295 -22.35 -53.42 -12.86
C GLU A 295 -22.82 -52.75 -14.15
N GLU A 296 -23.72 -51.78 -14.01
CA GLU A 296 -24.24 -50.98 -15.12
C GLU A 296 -23.47 -49.66 -15.25
N LYS A 297 -23.12 -49.30 -16.49
CA LYS A 297 -22.57 -47.99 -16.86
C LYS A 297 -23.47 -47.33 -17.89
N ILE A 298 -23.70 -46.04 -17.74
CA ILE A 298 -24.58 -45.26 -18.62
C ILE A 298 -23.77 -44.18 -19.33
N SER A 299 -24.07 -43.95 -20.61
CA SER A 299 -23.60 -42.79 -21.36
C SER A 299 -24.69 -42.29 -22.31
N TYR A 300 -24.51 -41.09 -22.85
CA TYR A 300 -25.47 -40.44 -23.74
C TYR A 300 -24.82 -40.11 -25.07
N VAL A 301 -25.59 -40.32 -26.15
CA VAL A 301 -25.17 -40.08 -27.52
C VAL A 301 -26.18 -39.15 -28.19
N LYS A 302 -25.69 -38.00 -28.67
CA LYS A 302 -26.43 -37.06 -29.51
C LYS A 302 -26.08 -37.28 -30.97
N LEU A 303 -27.09 -37.49 -31.80
CA LEU A 303 -26.94 -37.58 -33.25
C LEU A 303 -27.27 -36.23 -33.91
N THR A 304 -26.61 -35.96 -35.03
CA THR A 304 -26.97 -34.86 -35.93
C THR A 304 -27.23 -35.46 -37.31
N GLU A 305 -28.39 -35.18 -37.90
CA GLU A 305 -28.67 -35.63 -39.26
C GLU A 305 -27.87 -34.81 -40.28
N ALA A 306 -27.23 -35.50 -41.24
CA ALA A 306 -26.38 -34.89 -42.26
C ALA A 306 -26.66 -35.47 -43.64
N SER A 307 -26.47 -34.64 -44.67
CA SER A 307 -26.57 -35.05 -46.07
C SER A 307 -25.28 -35.71 -46.56
N LYS A 308 -25.33 -36.41 -47.71
CA LYS A 308 -24.21 -37.21 -48.23
C LYS A 308 -22.91 -36.42 -48.49
N ASN A 309 -23.02 -35.11 -48.75
CA ASN A 309 -21.89 -34.23 -49.03
C ASN A 309 -21.70 -33.16 -47.94
N ASP A 310 -22.39 -33.30 -46.82
CA ASP A 310 -22.24 -32.38 -45.70
C ASP A 310 -20.86 -32.58 -45.05
N TRP A 311 -20.28 -31.49 -44.59
CA TRP A 311 -18.94 -31.43 -44.01
C TRP A 311 -18.92 -30.46 -42.84
N ASP A 312 -18.05 -30.67 -41.86
CA ASP A 312 -17.95 -29.77 -40.71
C ASP A 312 -16.50 -29.60 -40.28
N PHE A 313 -16.23 -28.63 -39.41
CA PHE A 313 -14.92 -28.49 -38.79
C PHE A 313 -14.56 -29.79 -38.04
N GLU A 314 -13.32 -30.27 -38.18
CA GLU A 314 -12.87 -31.49 -37.53
C GLU A 314 -12.87 -31.31 -36.01
N ASP A 315 -12.31 -30.19 -35.56
CA ASP A 315 -12.22 -29.72 -34.17
C ASP A 315 -12.75 -28.27 -34.10
N PRO A 316 -13.97 -28.02 -33.59
CA PRO A 316 -14.49 -26.66 -33.44
C PRO A 316 -13.87 -25.96 -32.22
N PHE A 317 -13.55 -24.67 -32.36
CA PHE A 317 -13.03 -23.83 -31.29
C PHE A 317 -14.01 -22.72 -30.96
N GLU A 318 -14.49 -22.67 -29.72
CA GLU A 318 -15.24 -21.51 -29.22
C GLU A 318 -14.31 -20.45 -28.63
N LYS A 319 -13.25 -20.88 -27.96
CA LYS A 319 -12.27 -20.02 -27.28
C LYS A 319 -10.83 -20.49 -27.57
N VAL A 320 -9.96 -19.55 -27.91
CA VAL A 320 -8.51 -19.79 -28.12
C VAL A 320 -7.68 -18.72 -27.42
N TYR A 321 -6.38 -18.98 -27.23
CA TYR A 321 -5.52 -18.15 -26.42
C TYR A 321 -4.27 -17.71 -27.19
N THR A 322 -3.89 -16.44 -27.04
CA THR A 322 -2.55 -15.99 -27.46
C THR A 322 -1.48 -16.75 -26.67
N ASN A 323 -0.25 -16.82 -27.20
CA ASN A 323 0.88 -17.46 -26.52
C ASN A 323 0.55 -18.88 -26.01
N ASN A 324 -0.24 -19.63 -26.77
CA ASN A 324 -0.55 -21.02 -26.48
C ASN A 324 -0.06 -21.90 -27.64
N GLY A 325 -0.13 -23.23 -27.47
CA GLY A 325 0.20 -24.17 -28.55
C GLY A 325 -0.57 -23.89 -29.85
N PRO A 326 -0.06 -24.33 -31.01
CA PRO A 326 -0.68 -24.05 -32.30
C PRO A 326 -2.09 -24.66 -32.40
N TYR A 327 -2.99 -23.93 -33.07
CA TYR A 327 -4.35 -24.37 -33.37
C TYR A 327 -4.44 -24.77 -34.84
N PHE A 328 -4.64 -26.05 -35.13
CA PHE A 328 -4.70 -26.56 -36.51
C PHE A 328 -6.15 -26.55 -37.01
N LEU A 329 -6.39 -25.88 -38.13
CA LEU A 329 -7.70 -25.83 -38.79
C LEU A 329 -7.83 -26.98 -39.77
N ASN A 330 -8.92 -27.75 -39.63
CA ASN A 330 -9.26 -28.86 -40.50
C ASN A 330 -10.77 -29.00 -40.64
N ILE A 331 -11.21 -29.61 -41.73
CA ILE A 331 -12.60 -30.05 -41.89
C ILE A 331 -12.64 -31.55 -42.17
N LYS A 332 -13.80 -32.14 -41.94
CA LYS A 332 -14.10 -33.54 -42.24
C LYS A 332 -15.47 -33.67 -42.92
N GLU A 333 -15.63 -34.71 -43.73
CA GLU A 333 -16.96 -35.12 -44.19
C GLU A 333 -17.80 -35.58 -43.00
N SER A 334 -19.02 -35.05 -42.84
CA SER A 334 -19.85 -35.29 -41.66
C SER A 334 -20.15 -36.78 -41.44
N LEU A 335 -20.54 -37.49 -42.50
CA LEU A 335 -20.95 -38.91 -42.41
C LEU A 335 -19.79 -39.90 -42.34
N SER A 336 -18.68 -39.64 -43.06
CA SER A 336 -17.55 -40.57 -43.14
C SER A 336 -16.48 -40.30 -42.08
N GLY A 337 -16.41 -39.07 -41.56
CA GLY A 337 -15.34 -38.61 -40.67
C GLY A 337 -13.98 -38.49 -41.34
N ASN A 338 -13.89 -38.64 -42.67
CA ASN A 338 -12.65 -38.47 -43.40
C ASN A 338 -12.26 -36.99 -43.46
N ARG A 339 -11.00 -36.72 -43.12
CA ARG A 339 -10.42 -35.37 -43.23
C ARG A 339 -10.35 -34.97 -44.69
N ILE A 340 -10.68 -33.70 -44.96
CA ILE A 340 -10.61 -33.12 -46.29
C ILE A 340 -9.35 -32.25 -46.34
N GLU A 341 -8.53 -32.45 -47.37
CA GLU A 341 -7.28 -31.70 -47.62
C GLU A 341 -7.51 -30.57 -48.64
N ASP A 342 -6.52 -29.67 -48.80
CA ASP A 342 -6.52 -28.57 -49.76
C ASP A 342 -7.69 -27.57 -49.63
N ILE A 343 -7.85 -27.02 -48.42
CA ILE A 343 -8.88 -26.01 -48.12
C ILE A 343 -8.26 -24.66 -47.78
N GLU A 344 -8.91 -23.61 -48.27
CA GLU A 344 -8.59 -22.24 -47.93
C GLU A 344 -9.43 -21.79 -46.72
N PHE A 345 -8.74 -21.39 -45.67
CA PHE A 345 -9.33 -20.79 -44.48
C PHE A 345 -8.94 -19.31 -44.44
N PHE A 346 -9.87 -18.45 -44.05
CA PHE A 346 -9.58 -17.04 -43.84
C PHE A 346 -10.35 -16.47 -42.64
N SER A 347 -9.73 -15.48 -42.00
CA SER A 347 -10.28 -14.77 -40.84
C SER A 347 -10.96 -13.47 -41.27
N THR A 348 -12.02 -13.08 -40.57
CA THR A 348 -12.63 -11.74 -40.72
C THR A 348 -11.72 -10.60 -40.27
N ASP A 349 -10.81 -10.85 -39.33
CA ASP A 349 -9.92 -9.84 -38.75
C ASP A 349 -8.54 -10.45 -38.45
N THR A 350 -7.61 -10.24 -39.38
CA THR A 350 -6.21 -10.69 -39.26
C THR A 350 -5.42 -9.92 -38.21
N SER A 351 -5.96 -8.84 -37.64
CA SER A 351 -5.33 -8.15 -36.52
C SER A 351 -5.60 -8.85 -35.18
N ILE A 352 -6.68 -9.65 -35.08
CA ILE A 352 -7.05 -10.45 -33.91
C ILE A 352 -6.46 -11.86 -34.03
N LEU A 353 -6.62 -12.46 -35.21
CA LEU A 353 -6.27 -13.84 -35.45
C LEU A 353 -5.92 -14.05 -36.92
N GLU A 354 -4.72 -14.57 -37.15
CA GLU A 354 -4.18 -14.84 -38.49
C GLU A 354 -4.27 -16.34 -38.81
N VAL A 355 -4.44 -16.65 -40.09
CA VAL A 355 -4.42 -18.02 -40.59
C VAL A 355 -3.25 -18.16 -41.55
N ASP A 356 -2.29 -19.00 -41.19
CA ASP A 356 -1.20 -19.38 -42.09
C ASP A 356 -1.74 -20.38 -43.11
N SER A 357 -1.99 -19.88 -44.32
CA SER A 357 -2.47 -20.69 -45.46
C SER A 357 -1.55 -21.84 -45.85
N SER A 358 -0.25 -21.79 -45.52
CA SER A 358 0.72 -22.82 -45.88
C SER A 358 0.73 -24.00 -44.90
N SER A 359 0.46 -23.75 -43.62
CA SER A 359 0.43 -24.79 -42.58
C SER A 359 -0.97 -25.09 -42.04
N GLN A 360 -2.00 -24.37 -42.50
CA GLN A 360 -3.37 -24.41 -41.98
C GLN A 360 -3.42 -24.20 -40.46
N VAL A 361 -2.58 -23.30 -39.96
CA VAL A 361 -2.48 -23.00 -38.53
C VAL A 361 -3.10 -21.65 -38.26
N MET A 362 -3.92 -21.62 -37.24
CA MET A 362 -4.52 -20.44 -36.68
C MET A 362 -3.65 -19.90 -35.55
N VAL A 363 -3.26 -18.63 -35.67
CA VAL A 363 -2.39 -17.92 -34.74
C VAL A 363 -3.17 -16.78 -34.10
N PRO A 364 -3.58 -16.92 -32.83
CA PRO A 364 -4.21 -15.83 -32.10
C PRO A 364 -3.17 -14.74 -31.78
N ILE A 365 -3.48 -13.48 -32.13
CA ILE A 365 -2.55 -12.34 -32.02
C ILE A 365 -2.88 -11.47 -30.81
N LYS A 366 -4.15 -11.14 -30.60
CA LYS A 366 -4.63 -10.30 -29.48
C LYS A 366 -6.05 -10.70 -29.07
N ALA A 367 -6.46 -10.34 -27.86
CA ALA A 367 -7.83 -10.58 -27.41
C ALA A 367 -8.89 -9.90 -28.31
N GLY A 368 -10.02 -10.57 -28.49
CA GLY A 368 -11.14 -10.09 -29.31
C GLY A 368 -11.98 -11.23 -29.89
N ASN A 369 -12.96 -10.89 -30.72
CA ASN A 369 -13.80 -11.87 -31.41
C ASN A 369 -13.47 -11.89 -32.90
N ALA A 370 -13.33 -13.07 -33.49
CA ALA A 370 -13.09 -13.26 -34.91
C ALA A 370 -13.96 -14.41 -35.44
N VAL A 371 -14.19 -14.41 -36.76
CA VAL A 371 -14.87 -15.50 -37.45
C VAL A 371 -13.91 -16.11 -38.46
N ILE A 372 -13.78 -17.43 -38.43
CA ILE A 372 -13.05 -18.20 -39.43
C ILE A 372 -14.04 -18.78 -40.42
N TYR A 373 -13.75 -18.59 -41.70
CA TYR A 373 -14.50 -19.19 -42.79
C TYR A 373 -13.71 -20.32 -43.42
N ALA A 374 -14.42 -21.39 -43.77
CA ALA A 374 -13.95 -22.46 -44.63
C ALA A 374 -14.85 -22.52 -45.87
N ASP A 375 -14.23 -22.59 -47.04
CA ASP A 375 -14.93 -22.73 -48.32
C ASP A 375 -14.66 -24.13 -48.90
N TYR A 376 -15.71 -24.92 -49.10
CA TYR A 376 -15.61 -26.25 -49.71
C TYR A 376 -16.84 -26.57 -50.57
N MET A 377 -16.61 -27.08 -51.78
CA MET A 377 -17.66 -27.42 -52.76
C MET A 377 -18.70 -26.30 -53.05
N GLY A 378 -18.30 -25.03 -52.92
CA GLY A 378 -19.18 -23.88 -53.14
C GLY A 378 -20.11 -23.56 -51.95
N GLU A 379 -19.94 -24.26 -50.84
CA GLU A 379 -20.57 -23.97 -49.55
C GLU A 379 -19.53 -23.31 -48.62
N ARG A 380 -19.99 -22.34 -47.83
CA ARG A 380 -19.18 -21.64 -46.82
C ARG A 380 -19.73 -21.95 -45.44
N LYS A 381 -18.89 -22.44 -44.55
CA LYS A 381 -19.20 -22.55 -43.11
C LYS A 381 -18.34 -21.61 -42.30
N GLU A 382 -18.87 -21.19 -41.15
CA GLU A 382 -18.24 -20.22 -40.27
C GLU A 382 -18.07 -20.78 -38.86
N MET A 383 -16.97 -20.41 -38.21
CA MET A 383 -16.67 -20.74 -36.83
C MET A 383 -16.39 -19.43 -36.08
N GLN A 384 -17.23 -19.12 -35.10
CA GLN A 384 -17.04 -17.96 -34.24
C GLN A 384 -16.05 -18.29 -33.13
N ILE A 385 -15.05 -17.44 -32.96
CA ILE A 385 -13.95 -17.67 -32.04
C ILE A 385 -13.75 -16.45 -31.15
N THR A 386 -13.71 -16.70 -29.85
CA THR A 386 -13.26 -15.72 -28.86
C THR A 386 -11.77 -15.94 -28.59
N VAL A 387 -10.97 -14.92 -28.84
CA VAL A 387 -9.54 -14.90 -28.48
C VAL A 387 -9.38 -14.26 -27.11
N ARG A 388 -8.74 -14.99 -26.20
CA ARG A 388 -8.27 -14.52 -24.88
C ARG A 388 -6.75 -14.48 -24.86
N GLU A 389 -6.16 -13.82 -23.88
CA GLU A 389 -4.71 -13.73 -23.73
C GLU A 389 -4.21 -14.72 -22.68
N LYS A 390 -3.16 -15.50 -23.00
CA LYS A 390 -2.35 -16.18 -21.98
C LYS A 390 -1.21 -15.24 -21.62
N VAL A 391 -1.46 -14.36 -20.66
CA VAL A 391 -0.47 -13.37 -20.23
C VAL A 391 0.64 -14.02 -19.40
N PRO A 392 1.90 -13.54 -19.50
CA PRO A 392 3.01 -14.10 -18.74
C PRO A 392 2.96 -13.71 -17.25
N ALA A 393 2.39 -12.54 -16.95
CA ALA A 393 2.12 -12.02 -15.61
C ALA A 393 1.03 -10.95 -15.71
N PHE A 394 0.43 -10.60 -14.58
CA PHE A 394 -0.51 -9.50 -14.42
C PHE A 394 -0.42 -8.95 -13.00
N ALA A 395 -0.98 -7.76 -12.77
CA ALA A 395 -0.96 -7.09 -11.47
C ALA A 395 -2.39 -6.90 -10.95
N LEU A 396 -2.52 -6.89 -9.62
CA LEU A 396 -3.75 -6.51 -8.93
C LEU A 396 -3.82 -5.00 -8.70
N THR A 397 -5.01 -4.49 -8.36
CA THR A 397 -5.21 -3.09 -7.95
C THR A 397 -4.28 -2.69 -6.79
N TYR A 398 -3.94 -3.64 -5.91
CA TYR A 398 -2.95 -3.49 -4.85
C TYR A 398 -1.84 -4.54 -4.99
N GLY A 399 -0.61 -4.08 -5.16
CA GLY A 399 0.62 -4.90 -5.12
C GLY A 399 1.37 -4.83 -3.79
N THR A 400 2.47 -5.58 -3.69
CA THR A 400 3.33 -5.68 -2.49
C THR A 400 3.91 -4.34 -2.02
N GLU A 401 4.16 -3.41 -2.94
CA GLU A 401 4.60 -2.05 -2.59
C GLU A 401 3.53 -1.25 -1.84
N HIS A 402 2.26 -1.63 -1.94
CA HIS A 402 1.13 -0.96 -1.26
C HIS A 402 0.88 -1.52 0.15
N SER A 403 1.54 -2.62 0.54
CA SER A 403 1.44 -3.18 1.89
C SER A 403 2.47 -2.58 2.86
N LYS A 404 3.52 -1.91 2.35
CA LYS A 404 4.63 -1.35 3.12
C LYS A 404 4.68 0.17 3.06
N LEU A 405 3.95 0.84 3.96
CA LEU A 405 3.95 2.30 4.13
C LEU A 405 3.96 2.65 5.63
N GLY A 406 4.45 3.85 5.95
CA GLY A 406 4.54 4.37 7.32
C GLY A 406 5.86 4.04 8.00
N ILE A 407 5.89 4.13 9.33
CA ILE A 407 7.08 3.80 10.14
C ILE A 407 7.10 2.29 10.46
N GLN A 408 5.94 1.70 10.69
CA GLN A 408 5.78 0.25 10.82
C GLN A 408 5.89 -0.49 9.49
N LEU A 409 5.80 0.20 8.34
CA LEU A 409 5.84 -0.40 7.01
C LEU A 409 4.87 -1.57 6.86
N THR A 410 3.69 -1.43 7.47
CA THR A 410 2.63 -2.46 7.48
C THR A 410 1.28 -1.80 7.34
N ARG A 411 0.57 -2.13 6.26
CA ARG A 411 -0.80 -1.69 6.02
C ARG A 411 -1.80 -2.61 6.73
N LYS A 412 -2.73 -2.01 7.48
CA LYS A 412 -3.86 -2.62 8.15
C LYS A 412 -5.19 -2.18 7.56
N TRP A 413 -6.21 -2.97 7.79
CA TRP A 413 -7.55 -2.78 7.23
C TRP A 413 -8.61 -2.93 8.32
N GLY A 414 -9.56 -2.02 8.39
CA GLY A 414 -10.83 -2.30 9.08
C GLY A 414 -11.59 -3.41 8.34
N ASN A 415 -12.62 -3.99 8.97
CA ASN A 415 -13.53 -4.93 8.31
C ASN A 415 -14.80 -4.24 7.78
N LYS A 416 -14.86 -2.90 7.82
CA LYS A 416 -16.01 -2.07 7.47
C LYS A 416 -15.61 -0.93 6.53
N TRP A 417 -16.54 -0.51 5.69
CA TRP A 417 -16.45 0.61 4.75
C TRP A 417 -17.74 1.41 4.78
N LEU A 418 -17.70 2.60 4.18
CA LEU A 418 -18.89 3.38 3.85
C LEU A 418 -19.22 3.20 2.37
N ASN A 419 -20.49 2.93 2.06
CA ASN A 419 -20.97 2.94 0.67
C ASN A 419 -21.27 4.38 0.20
N GLU A 420 -21.73 4.54 -1.04
CA GLU A 420 -22.08 5.86 -1.62
C GLU A 420 -23.17 6.62 -0.84
N ASN A 421 -23.99 5.92 -0.06
CA ASN A 421 -25.04 6.49 0.80
C ASN A 421 -24.59 6.74 2.25
N ASN A 422 -23.29 6.55 2.55
CA ASN A 422 -22.71 6.58 3.90
C ASN A 422 -23.28 5.51 4.85
N GLU A 423 -23.73 4.37 4.32
CA GLU A 423 -24.11 3.22 5.15
C GLU A 423 -22.87 2.37 5.42
N ILE A 424 -22.77 1.84 6.64
CA ILE A 424 -21.69 0.94 7.03
C ILE A 424 -21.92 -0.42 6.37
N ILE A 425 -20.98 -0.83 5.53
CA ILE A 425 -20.95 -2.11 4.81
C ILE A 425 -19.66 -2.87 5.14
N ASN A 426 -19.62 -4.16 4.83
CA ASN A 426 -18.46 -5.03 5.00
C ASN A 426 -17.92 -5.56 3.67
N THR A 427 -18.24 -4.89 2.56
CA THR A 427 -17.85 -5.29 1.22
C THR A 427 -16.82 -4.34 0.63
N PHE A 428 -15.89 -4.87 -0.18
CA PHE A 428 -14.83 -4.10 -0.82
C PHE A 428 -14.58 -4.58 -2.25
N GLU A 429 -14.54 -3.65 -3.21
CA GLU A 429 -14.19 -3.94 -4.60
C GLU A 429 -12.67 -4.14 -4.75
N PHE A 430 -12.28 -5.28 -5.27
CA PHE A 430 -10.89 -5.67 -5.45
C PHE A 430 -10.73 -6.39 -6.79
N GLY A 431 -9.54 -6.34 -7.40
CA GLY A 431 -9.44 -6.92 -8.74
C GLY A 431 -8.12 -6.68 -9.45
N LEU A 432 -8.18 -6.78 -10.78
CA LEU A 432 -7.02 -6.64 -11.67
C LEU A 432 -6.71 -5.16 -11.92
N LEU A 433 -5.44 -4.81 -12.05
CA LEU A 433 -5.04 -3.46 -12.45
C LEU A 433 -5.45 -3.18 -13.91
N ASP A 434 -5.36 -4.19 -14.77
CA ASP A 434 -5.78 -4.11 -16.17
C ASP A 434 -7.29 -4.30 -16.31
N LYS A 435 -7.99 -3.23 -16.67
CA LYS A 435 -9.46 -3.21 -16.83
C LYS A 435 -9.93 -3.58 -18.25
N ARG A 436 -9.04 -4.02 -19.15
CA ARG A 436 -9.40 -4.37 -20.53
C ARG A 436 -10.07 -5.74 -20.67
N ASN A 437 -10.05 -6.56 -19.61
CA ASN A 437 -10.66 -7.89 -19.59
C ASN A 437 -10.19 -8.76 -20.78
N THR A 438 -8.86 -8.88 -21.00
CA THR A 438 -8.30 -9.63 -22.13
C THR A 438 -7.98 -11.10 -21.80
N PHE A 439 -7.89 -11.44 -20.53
CA PHE A 439 -7.57 -12.78 -20.02
C PHE A 439 -8.52 -13.14 -18.86
N ASP A 440 -8.60 -14.44 -18.56
CA ASP A 440 -9.48 -14.98 -17.52
C ASP A 440 -8.68 -15.28 -16.23
N VAL A 441 -9.29 -15.13 -15.06
CA VAL A 441 -8.67 -15.47 -13.77
C VAL A 441 -9.60 -16.26 -12.84
N ILE A 442 -8.99 -17.09 -11.98
CA ILE A 442 -9.64 -17.77 -10.85
C ILE A 442 -9.16 -17.13 -9.56
N TRP A 443 -10.11 -16.78 -8.68
CA TRP A 443 -9.84 -16.12 -7.40
C TRP A 443 -9.93 -17.11 -6.25
N GLU A 444 -8.98 -17.05 -5.32
CA GLU A 444 -8.94 -17.86 -4.10
C GLU A 444 -8.62 -16.99 -2.88
N SER A 445 -9.20 -17.35 -1.73
CA SER A 445 -8.89 -16.77 -0.42
C SER A 445 -8.07 -17.77 0.39
N SER A 446 -7.06 -17.30 1.13
CA SER A 446 -6.36 -18.14 2.11
C SER A 446 -7.21 -18.49 3.33
N ASP A 447 -8.34 -17.79 3.54
CA ASP A 447 -9.30 -18.02 4.62
C ASP A 447 -10.72 -17.67 4.15
N GLU A 448 -11.46 -18.66 3.67
CA GLU A 448 -12.85 -18.52 3.20
C GLU A 448 -13.85 -18.30 4.34
N GLU A 449 -13.49 -18.64 5.59
CA GLU A 449 -14.30 -18.32 6.77
C GLU A 449 -14.21 -16.82 7.09
N GLY A 450 -13.06 -16.19 6.83
CA GLY A 450 -12.84 -14.76 7.05
C GLY A 450 -13.30 -13.86 5.91
N ILE A 451 -12.98 -14.18 4.65
CA ILE A 451 -13.35 -13.39 3.47
C ILE A 451 -14.01 -14.29 2.43
N GLU A 452 -15.23 -13.92 2.05
CA GLU A 452 -15.95 -14.52 0.92
C GLU A 452 -15.73 -13.70 -0.35
N ILE A 453 -15.59 -14.39 -1.49
CA ILE A 453 -15.32 -13.79 -2.78
C ILE A 453 -16.55 -13.97 -3.67
N THR A 454 -17.08 -12.86 -4.18
CA THR A 454 -18.15 -12.86 -5.19
C THR A 454 -17.62 -12.25 -6.47
N LEU A 455 -17.83 -12.91 -7.61
CA LEU A 455 -17.45 -12.40 -8.92
C LEU A 455 -18.40 -11.27 -9.35
N ASP A 456 -17.83 -10.23 -9.96
CA ASP A 456 -18.61 -9.24 -10.70
C ASP A 456 -18.94 -9.79 -12.10
N GLU A 457 -20.22 -9.80 -12.48
CA GLU A 457 -20.73 -10.47 -13.69
C GLU A 457 -20.16 -9.88 -15.00
N ASP A 458 -19.77 -8.59 -14.99
CA ASP A 458 -19.34 -7.86 -16.18
C ASP A 458 -17.81 -7.67 -16.28
N THR A 459 -17.05 -8.04 -15.25
CA THR A 459 -15.61 -7.80 -15.16
C THR A 459 -14.81 -9.06 -14.77
N GLN A 460 -13.52 -8.91 -14.49
CA GLN A 460 -12.68 -9.95 -13.86
C GLN A 460 -12.36 -9.59 -12.40
N ASP A 461 -12.98 -8.53 -11.90
CA ASP A 461 -12.84 -8.08 -10.53
C ASP A 461 -13.79 -8.87 -9.62
N VAL A 462 -13.60 -8.68 -8.31
CA VAL A 462 -14.35 -9.36 -7.26
C VAL A 462 -14.83 -8.38 -6.20
N VAL A 463 -15.96 -8.71 -5.59
CA VAL A 463 -16.41 -8.10 -4.35
C VAL A 463 -16.00 -9.02 -3.20
N LEU A 464 -15.13 -8.52 -2.34
CA LEU A 464 -14.72 -9.19 -1.12
C LEU A 464 -15.72 -8.88 0.00
N ILE A 465 -16.22 -9.89 0.68
CA ILE A 465 -17.15 -9.75 1.81
C ILE A 465 -16.41 -10.17 3.09
N PHE A 466 -16.09 -9.20 3.94
CA PHE A 466 -15.36 -9.41 5.19
C PHE A 466 -16.32 -9.86 6.30
N LYS A 467 -16.05 -11.02 6.90
CA LYS A 467 -16.82 -11.60 8.01
C LYS A 467 -16.18 -11.24 9.36
N ASP A 468 -16.90 -11.40 10.46
CA ASP A 468 -16.35 -11.13 11.80
C ASP A 468 -15.16 -12.06 12.12
N GLU A 469 -15.14 -13.26 11.55
CA GLU A 469 -14.04 -14.21 11.63
C GLU A 469 -12.73 -13.69 11.03
N SER A 470 -12.75 -12.60 10.24
CA SER A 470 -11.55 -11.96 9.69
C SER A 470 -10.79 -11.10 10.71
N ILE A 471 -11.42 -10.66 11.80
CA ILE A 471 -10.86 -9.69 12.75
C ILE A 471 -9.54 -10.22 13.33
N GLY A 472 -8.47 -9.43 13.21
CA GLY A 472 -7.13 -9.77 13.70
C GLY A 472 -6.36 -10.80 12.87
N LYS A 473 -6.85 -11.20 11.69
CA LYS A 473 -6.17 -12.14 10.78
C LYS A 473 -5.46 -11.44 9.63
N ALA A 474 -4.45 -12.11 9.09
CA ALA A 474 -3.86 -11.78 7.80
C ALA A 474 -4.43 -12.74 6.74
N ILE A 475 -5.21 -12.21 5.79
CA ILE A 475 -5.91 -13.01 4.77
C ILE A 475 -5.40 -12.62 3.39
N THR A 476 -4.95 -13.59 2.61
CA THR A 476 -4.37 -13.37 1.28
C THR A 476 -5.37 -13.74 0.21
N ILE A 477 -5.65 -12.79 -0.69
CA ILE A 477 -6.47 -13.01 -1.88
C ILE A 477 -5.52 -13.21 -3.06
N THR A 478 -5.73 -14.28 -3.82
CA THR A 478 -4.87 -14.66 -4.95
C THR A 478 -5.72 -14.80 -6.21
N ALA A 479 -5.29 -14.15 -7.29
CA ALA A 479 -5.80 -14.40 -8.63
C ALA A 479 -4.79 -15.28 -9.38
N PHE A 480 -5.28 -16.33 -10.01
CA PHE A 480 -4.52 -17.21 -10.89
C PHE A 480 -4.98 -17.05 -12.32
N LEU A 481 -4.08 -17.11 -13.29
CA LEU A 481 -4.48 -17.18 -14.69
C LEU A 481 -5.31 -18.43 -14.95
N ASP A 482 -6.43 -18.26 -15.65
CA ASP A 482 -7.28 -19.34 -16.16
C ASP A 482 -7.08 -19.53 -17.67
N VAL A 483 -6.79 -20.75 -18.09
CA VAL A 483 -6.83 -21.18 -19.49
C VAL A 483 -7.63 -22.46 -19.59
N ASN A 484 -8.80 -22.40 -20.22
CA ASN A 484 -9.73 -23.52 -20.40
C ASN A 484 -10.27 -24.11 -19.09
N GLY A 485 -10.48 -23.29 -18.06
CA GLY A 485 -10.87 -23.72 -16.72
C GLY A 485 -9.71 -24.26 -15.88
N ARG A 486 -8.49 -24.32 -16.45
CA ARG A 486 -7.28 -24.81 -15.76
C ARG A 486 -6.58 -23.64 -15.08
N LYS A 487 -6.35 -23.80 -13.77
CA LYS A 487 -5.58 -22.87 -12.94
C LYS A 487 -4.07 -23.00 -13.19
N TYR A 488 -3.38 -21.88 -13.40
CA TYR A 488 -1.93 -21.84 -13.58
C TYR A 488 -1.22 -21.34 -12.31
N ASP A 489 -0.80 -22.25 -11.42
CA ASP A 489 -0.24 -21.93 -10.10
C ASP A 489 1.01 -21.03 -10.11
N TYR A 490 1.73 -20.99 -11.22
CA TYR A 490 2.96 -20.21 -11.39
C TYR A 490 2.73 -18.85 -12.09
N ILE A 491 1.52 -18.57 -12.55
CA ILE A 491 1.09 -17.27 -13.09
C ILE A 491 -0.03 -16.76 -12.21
N LYS A 492 0.35 -16.12 -11.11
CA LYS A 492 -0.56 -15.59 -10.10
C LYS A 492 -0.10 -14.26 -9.56
N SER A 493 -1.03 -13.51 -9.00
CA SER A 493 -0.76 -12.31 -8.21
C SER A 493 -1.60 -12.35 -6.95
N SER A 494 -1.04 -11.88 -5.83
CA SER A 494 -1.73 -11.90 -4.54
C SER A 494 -1.57 -10.59 -3.77
N PHE A 495 -2.48 -10.37 -2.83
CA PHE A 495 -2.41 -9.27 -1.86
C PHE A 495 -2.92 -9.74 -0.50
N THR A 496 -2.22 -9.36 0.57
CA THR A 496 -2.57 -9.72 1.94
C THR A 496 -3.23 -8.56 2.68
N PHE A 497 -4.45 -8.80 3.15
CA PHE A 497 -5.19 -7.90 4.02
C PHE A 497 -4.88 -8.24 5.49
N ASN A 498 -4.16 -7.35 6.18
CA ASN A 498 -3.97 -7.44 7.63
C ASN A 498 -5.15 -6.77 8.33
N VAL A 499 -6.16 -7.54 8.71
CA VAL A 499 -7.38 -7.02 9.33
C VAL A 499 -7.09 -6.64 10.78
N MET A 500 -7.54 -5.45 11.18
CA MET A 500 -7.36 -4.95 12.54
C MET A 500 -8.03 -5.87 13.56
N ASN A 501 -7.46 -5.90 14.76
CA ASN A 501 -7.99 -6.68 15.89
C ASN A 501 -9.20 -6.03 16.58
N ASP A 502 -9.50 -4.78 16.24
CA ASP A 502 -10.63 -4.01 16.77
C ASP A 502 -11.70 -3.81 15.66
N PRO A 503 -12.92 -4.35 15.82
CA PRO A 503 -14.00 -4.28 14.83
C PRO A 503 -14.66 -2.89 14.71
N SER A 504 -14.26 -1.92 15.52
CA SER A 504 -14.78 -0.56 15.44
C SER A 504 -14.13 0.27 14.35
N TYR A 505 -13.06 -0.21 13.71
CA TYR A 505 -12.37 0.51 12.64
C TYR A 505 -13.11 0.42 11.30
N VAL A 506 -13.42 1.59 10.75
CA VAL A 506 -13.98 1.76 9.41
C VAL A 506 -12.89 2.29 8.49
N ASN A 507 -12.74 1.67 7.32
CA ASN A 507 -11.84 2.12 6.27
C ASN A 507 -12.40 3.40 5.63
N VAL A 508 -11.53 4.40 5.50
CA VAL A 508 -11.87 5.73 4.99
C VAL A 508 -10.88 6.11 3.87
N GLU A 509 -11.41 6.61 2.77
CA GLU A 509 -10.68 7.06 1.59
C GLU A 509 -10.81 8.57 1.32
N LYS A 510 -11.81 9.25 1.89
CA LYS A 510 -12.06 10.69 1.66
C LYS A 510 -12.51 11.44 2.91
N PHE A 511 -12.44 12.76 2.86
CA PHE A 511 -12.69 13.62 4.03
C PHE A 511 -14.16 13.60 4.49
N GLU A 512 -15.11 13.48 3.55
CA GLU A 512 -16.55 13.46 3.84
C GLU A 512 -16.95 12.27 4.72
N GLU A 513 -16.26 11.14 4.58
CA GLU A 513 -16.46 9.94 5.39
C GLU A 513 -16.05 10.17 6.85
N ILE A 514 -14.95 10.89 7.09
CA ILE A 514 -14.53 11.29 8.44
C ILE A 514 -15.57 12.20 9.07
N MET A 515 -16.12 13.15 8.29
CA MET A 515 -17.16 14.06 8.77
C MET A 515 -18.46 13.34 9.10
N PHE A 516 -18.81 12.27 8.36
CA PHE A 516 -19.94 11.42 8.67
C PHE A 516 -19.72 10.66 9.99
N LEU A 517 -18.60 9.97 10.14
CA LEU A 517 -18.26 9.19 11.35
C LEU A 517 -18.09 10.07 12.60
N ASN A 518 -17.80 11.36 12.42
CA ASN A 518 -17.71 12.34 13.50
C ASN A 518 -19.03 12.49 14.26
N PHE A 519 -20.20 12.35 13.62
CA PHE A 519 -21.46 12.71 14.27
C PHE A 519 -21.72 11.91 15.56
N ASP A 520 -21.71 10.59 15.48
CA ASP A 520 -21.98 9.69 16.61
C ASP A 520 -20.72 9.28 17.39
N GLU A 521 -19.53 9.44 16.78
CA GLU A 521 -18.24 9.07 17.37
C GLU A 521 -18.18 7.59 17.81
N GLU A 522 -18.99 6.72 17.22
CA GLU A 522 -19.07 5.30 17.57
C GLU A 522 -17.85 4.51 17.04
N TYR A 523 -17.43 4.83 15.81
CA TYR A 523 -16.40 4.10 15.08
C TYR A 523 -15.04 4.80 15.13
N ASN A 524 -13.98 3.99 15.04
CA ASN A 524 -12.62 4.44 14.80
C ASN A 524 -12.31 4.47 13.30
N ILE A 525 -11.25 5.16 12.91
CA ILE A 525 -10.95 5.48 11.51
C ILE A 525 -9.65 4.79 11.10
N CYS A 526 -9.70 4.05 9.99
CA CYS A 526 -8.52 3.48 9.33
C CYS A 526 -8.35 4.10 7.94
N LEU A 527 -7.32 4.92 7.74
CA LEU A 527 -7.10 5.58 6.45
C LEU A 527 -6.60 4.56 5.43
N GLN A 528 -7.19 4.55 4.24
CA GLN A 528 -6.74 3.75 3.10
C GLN A 528 -6.13 4.61 1.98
N ARG A 529 -6.14 5.94 2.14
CA ARG A 529 -5.58 6.95 1.23
C ARG A 529 -5.21 8.24 1.98
N ASP A 530 -4.46 9.10 1.30
CA ASP A 530 -4.27 10.49 1.73
C ASP A 530 -5.62 11.22 1.77
N ILE A 531 -5.88 11.93 2.87
CA ILE A 531 -7.11 12.67 3.10
C ILE A 531 -6.85 14.17 2.96
N PHE A 532 -7.65 14.86 2.15
CA PHE A 532 -7.55 16.29 1.94
C PHE A 532 -8.71 17.00 2.66
N ALA A 533 -8.43 17.54 3.84
CA ALA A 533 -9.40 18.25 4.67
C ALA A 533 -9.67 19.65 4.14
N THR A 534 -10.95 20.03 4.16
CA THR A 534 -11.45 21.35 3.74
C THR A 534 -11.85 22.24 4.92
N GLU A 535 -12.12 21.66 6.09
CA GLU A 535 -12.40 22.35 7.34
C GLU A 535 -11.85 21.57 8.55
N PRO A 536 -11.72 22.17 9.74
CA PRO A 536 -11.31 21.45 10.95
C PRO A 536 -12.36 20.42 11.40
N VAL A 537 -11.90 19.24 11.83
CA VAL A 537 -12.77 18.15 12.33
C VAL A 537 -12.78 18.18 13.85
N ASN A 538 -13.98 18.16 14.45
CA ASN A 538 -14.13 18.45 15.88
C ASN A 538 -14.90 17.33 16.59
N TYR A 539 -14.41 16.83 17.73
CA TYR A 539 -14.97 15.70 18.49
C TYR A 539 -15.22 16.05 19.97
N ASN A 540 -16.31 15.56 20.55
CA ASN A 540 -16.66 15.79 21.96
C ASN A 540 -16.16 14.66 22.87
N THR A 541 -16.20 13.42 22.41
CA THR A 541 -15.63 12.23 23.09
C THR A 541 -14.29 11.86 22.45
N GLY A 542 -14.20 11.89 21.13
CA GLY A 542 -12.99 11.53 20.37
C GLY A 542 -13.05 10.12 19.80
N VAL A 543 -12.37 9.94 18.67
CA VAL A 543 -12.21 8.66 17.95
C VAL A 543 -10.72 8.38 17.73
N SER A 544 -10.33 7.11 17.64
CA SER A 544 -8.96 6.73 17.29
C SER A 544 -8.75 6.71 15.78
N PHE A 545 -7.52 7.00 15.36
CA PHE A 545 -7.08 7.02 13.97
C PHE A 545 -5.91 6.06 13.78
N TYR A 546 -6.01 5.20 12.78
CA TYR A 546 -4.91 4.42 12.24
C TYR A 546 -4.65 4.88 10.80
N GLY A 547 -3.48 5.46 10.53
CA GLY A 547 -3.22 6.18 9.30
C GLY A 547 -2.59 5.37 8.17
N ASN A 548 -2.07 4.16 8.42
CA ASN A 548 -1.34 3.35 7.42
C ASN A 548 -0.14 4.06 6.74
N GLY A 549 0.39 5.11 7.36
CA GLY A 549 1.42 5.99 6.80
C GLY A 549 0.87 7.03 5.82
N PHE A 550 -0.45 7.11 5.61
CA PHE A 550 -1.08 8.13 4.77
C PHE A 550 -1.11 9.49 5.45
N THR A 551 -1.24 10.52 4.61
CA THR A 551 -1.25 11.91 5.02
C THR A 551 -2.68 12.41 5.25
N TYR A 552 -2.93 12.91 6.45
CA TYR A 552 -4.02 13.85 6.70
C TYR A 552 -3.54 15.27 6.38
N ASN A 553 -3.95 15.74 5.21
CA ASN A 553 -3.56 17.03 4.65
C ASN A 553 -4.63 18.08 4.91
N SER A 554 -4.29 19.11 5.70
CA SER A 554 -5.18 20.23 6.03
C SER A 554 -4.75 21.55 5.40
N CYS A 555 -3.86 21.53 4.40
CA CYS A 555 -3.43 22.74 3.69
C CYS A 555 -4.58 23.50 3.01
N GLY A 556 -5.69 22.81 2.71
CA GLY A 556 -6.89 23.38 2.10
C GLY A 556 -7.82 24.11 3.07
N VAL A 557 -7.62 23.96 4.39
CA VAL A 557 -8.41 24.65 5.41
C VAL A 557 -8.08 26.14 5.41
N SER A 558 -9.08 27.01 5.56
CA SER A 558 -8.83 28.45 5.50
C SER A 558 -8.12 28.96 6.76
N ASP A 559 -7.31 30.01 6.63
CA ASP A 559 -6.69 30.66 7.80
C ASP A 559 -7.75 31.22 8.74
N ASP A 560 -8.91 31.63 8.20
CA ASP A 560 -10.03 32.12 8.99
C ASP A 560 -10.64 31.05 9.90
N ASP A 561 -10.60 29.78 9.46
CA ASP A 561 -11.03 28.64 10.27
C ASP A 561 -10.01 28.30 11.38
N PHE A 562 -8.76 28.78 11.27
CA PHE A 562 -7.72 28.68 12.30
C PHE A 562 -7.55 29.96 13.14
N ASN A 563 -8.34 31.02 12.90
CA ASN A 563 -8.18 32.34 13.52
C ASN A 563 -8.34 32.38 15.05
N TYR A 564 -8.84 31.31 15.67
CA TYR A 564 -8.91 31.21 17.12
C TYR A 564 -7.61 30.61 17.66
N LEU A 565 -7.00 31.32 18.61
CA LEU A 565 -5.84 30.82 19.34
C LEU A 565 -6.16 29.41 19.86
N PHE A 566 -5.37 28.41 19.43
CA PHE A 566 -5.35 27.02 19.92
C PHE A 566 -6.41 26.05 19.38
N ILE A 567 -6.50 25.92 18.06
CA ILE A 567 -7.17 24.77 17.41
C ILE A 567 -6.21 24.05 16.47
N GLY A 568 -6.58 22.86 16.04
CA GLY A 568 -5.85 22.02 15.10
C GLY A 568 -6.73 21.53 13.96
N ALA A 569 -6.14 20.76 13.06
CA ALA A 569 -6.85 20.13 11.96
C ALA A 569 -7.88 19.10 12.48
N ILE A 570 -7.50 18.38 13.54
CA ILE A 570 -8.39 17.56 14.34
C ILE A 570 -8.44 18.11 15.76
N ASN A 571 -9.63 18.37 16.29
CA ASN A 571 -9.87 18.92 17.61
C ASN A 571 -10.70 17.97 18.47
N ILE A 572 -10.32 17.78 19.73
CA ILE A 572 -11.09 16.99 20.70
C ILE A 572 -11.29 17.82 21.98
N PHE A 573 -12.55 18.19 22.26
CA PHE A 573 -12.93 18.94 23.46
C PHE A 573 -13.88 18.11 24.34
N ARG A 574 -13.41 17.70 25.51
CA ARG A 574 -14.24 16.97 26.48
C ARG A 574 -15.18 17.86 27.28
N ASP A 575 -14.92 19.17 27.34
CA ASP A 575 -15.81 20.16 27.96
C ASP A 575 -16.51 21.00 26.87
N PRO A 576 -17.86 21.01 26.83
CA PRO A 576 -18.63 21.86 25.91
C PRO A 576 -18.30 23.35 26.00
N TYR A 577 -17.88 23.83 27.17
CA TYR A 577 -17.48 25.23 27.36
C TYR A 577 -16.28 25.58 26.49
N ASN A 578 -15.26 24.72 26.48
CA ASN A 578 -14.03 24.93 25.71
C ASN A 578 -14.29 24.88 24.20
N TRP A 579 -15.17 24.00 23.76
CA TRP A 579 -15.62 24.01 22.36
C TRP A 579 -16.34 25.32 22.04
N SER A 580 -17.30 25.73 22.86
CA SER A 580 -18.08 26.95 22.59
C SER A 580 -17.20 28.19 22.55
N GLY A 581 -16.13 28.22 23.34
CA GLY A 581 -15.14 29.30 23.35
C GLY A 581 -14.19 29.33 22.15
N SER A 582 -14.06 28.23 21.38
CA SER A 582 -13.17 28.16 20.21
C SER A 582 -13.81 28.68 18.92
N GLY A 583 -15.12 28.97 18.93
CA GLY A 583 -15.83 29.44 17.74
C GLY A 583 -16.04 28.39 16.64
N LEU A 584 -15.66 27.13 16.89
CA LEU A 584 -15.80 26.03 15.95
C LEU A 584 -17.25 25.61 15.75
N ARG A 585 -17.62 25.31 14.50
CA ARG A 585 -18.98 24.88 14.13
C ARG A 585 -19.36 23.60 14.85
N VAL A 586 -20.54 23.59 15.47
CA VAL A 586 -21.20 22.37 15.96
C VAL A 586 -22.09 21.83 14.85
N PRO A 587 -21.92 20.56 14.42
CA PRO A 587 -22.81 19.94 13.45
C PRO A 587 -24.29 20.02 13.87
N GLU A 588 -25.18 20.28 12.91
CA GLU A 588 -26.61 20.40 13.19
C GLU A 588 -27.13 19.09 13.81
N GLY A 589 -27.85 19.18 14.93
CA GLY A 589 -28.37 18.01 15.65
C GLY A 589 -27.38 17.35 16.64
N LYS A 590 -26.09 17.68 16.60
CA LYS A 590 -25.11 17.14 17.56
C LYS A 590 -25.25 17.83 18.91
N GLN A 591 -25.37 17.05 19.99
CA GLN A 591 -25.45 17.56 21.36
C GLN A 591 -24.08 17.42 22.05
N LEU A 592 -23.50 18.54 22.48
CA LEU A 592 -22.29 18.54 23.28
C LEU A 592 -22.60 18.21 24.74
N GLN A 593 -21.85 17.30 25.33
CA GLN A 593 -21.97 16.90 26.73
C GLN A 593 -20.62 17.03 27.43
N ASP A 594 -20.64 17.21 28.75
CA ASP A 594 -19.43 17.12 29.56
C ASP A 594 -18.95 15.67 29.62
N ARG A 595 -17.79 15.42 29.01
CA ARG A 595 -17.17 14.12 28.84
C ARG A 595 -15.79 14.06 29.51
N ARG A 596 -15.43 15.01 30.37
CA ARG A 596 -14.08 15.14 30.98
C ARG A 596 -13.62 13.90 31.74
N PHE A 597 -14.55 13.14 32.29
CA PHE A 597 -14.30 11.93 33.09
C PHE A 597 -14.71 10.64 32.38
N VAL A 598 -14.95 10.66 31.06
CA VAL A 598 -15.22 9.43 30.30
C VAL A 598 -13.94 8.66 30.04
N GLU A 599 -13.94 7.38 30.41
CA GLU A 599 -12.84 6.44 30.18
C GLU A 599 -12.88 5.89 28.75
N ARG A 600 -12.53 6.73 27.77
CA ARG A 600 -12.33 6.30 26.38
C ARG A 600 -10.93 6.68 25.94
N GLU A 601 -10.14 5.68 25.60
CA GLU A 601 -8.82 5.86 25.03
C GLU A 601 -8.92 6.44 23.62
N ILE A 602 -7.95 7.29 23.29
CA ILE A 602 -7.78 7.83 21.94
C ILE A 602 -6.35 7.59 21.50
N SER A 603 -6.21 7.07 20.28
CA SER A 603 -4.93 6.77 19.68
C SER A 603 -4.84 7.38 18.28
N PHE A 604 -3.71 7.97 17.97
CA PHE A 604 -3.31 8.36 16.62
C PHE A 604 -2.07 7.55 16.28
N GLU A 605 -2.20 6.64 15.32
CA GLU A 605 -1.14 5.69 14.98
C GLU A 605 -0.83 5.69 13.49
N GLU A 606 0.45 5.60 13.12
CA GLU A 606 0.90 5.46 11.73
C GLU A 606 0.30 6.52 10.80
N ILE A 607 0.32 7.79 11.18
CA ILE A 607 -0.33 8.87 10.41
C ILE A 607 0.61 10.05 10.21
N ILE A 608 0.51 10.69 9.04
CA ILE A 608 1.25 11.91 8.72
C ILE A 608 0.28 13.10 8.76
N PHE A 609 0.54 14.10 9.57
CA PHE A 609 -0.16 15.38 9.56
C PHE A 609 0.64 16.41 8.76
N LEU A 610 -0.03 17.03 7.78
CA LEU A 610 0.50 18.13 6.98
C LEU A 610 -0.48 19.30 7.02
N ASN A 611 -0.08 20.39 7.69
CA ASN A 611 -0.97 21.53 7.90
C ASN A 611 -0.74 22.69 6.92
N SER A 612 0.45 22.77 6.33
CA SER A 612 0.80 23.77 5.33
C SER A 612 1.71 23.19 4.25
N PRO A 613 1.67 23.69 3.01
CA PRO A 613 2.57 23.21 1.95
C PRO A 613 4.04 23.42 2.31
N THR A 614 4.35 24.48 3.05
CA THR A 614 5.70 24.89 3.41
C THR A 614 5.80 25.26 4.90
N PHE A 615 7.03 25.23 5.43
CA PHE A 615 7.31 25.68 6.80
C PHE A 615 6.98 27.17 6.99
N GLU A 616 7.24 28.01 6.00
CA GLU A 616 7.04 29.46 6.08
C GLU A 616 5.57 29.86 6.23
N GLU A 617 4.68 29.05 5.68
CA GLU A 617 3.23 29.24 5.73
C GLU A 617 2.58 28.58 6.95
N SER A 618 3.37 28.06 7.90
CA SER A 618 2.84 27.26 9.01
C SER A 618 2.34 28.07 10.22
N SER A 619 2.68 29.36 10.33
CA SER A 619 2.49 30.15 11.56
C SER A 619 1.05 30.40 12.01
N LEU A 620 0.07 30.10 11.17
CA LEU A 620 -1.36 30.27 11.46
C LEU A 620 -2.15 28.96 11.23
N ARG A 621 -1.47 27.83 11.08
CA ARG A 621 -2.08 26.56 10.67
C ARG A 621 -2.41 25.62 11.83
N GLY A 622 -2.43 26.15 13.05
CA GLY A 622 -2.80 25.41 14.26
C GLY A 622 -1.94 24.16 14.50
N ALA A 623 -2.51 23.20 15.24
CA ALA A 623 -1.90 21.88 15.46
C ALA A 623 -2.35 20.85 14.41
N GLY A 624 -1.60 19.77 14.18
CA GLY A 624 -2.16 18.59 13.49
C GLY A 624 -3.33 18.01 14.28
N VAL A 625 -3.10 17.81 15.59
CA VAL A 625 -4.13 17.39 16.54
C VAL A 625 -4.10 18.28 17.79
N PHE A 626 -5.28 18.75 18.20
CA PHE A 626 -5.49 19.52 19.42
C PHE A 626 -6.45 18.78 20.36
N ILE A 627 -6.02 18.56 21.61
CA ILE A 627 -6.81 17.86 22.63
C ILE A 627 -6.93 18.72 23.88
N TYR A 628 -8.14 18.83 24.44
CA TYR A 628 -8.39 19.59 25.66
C TYR A 628 -9.31 18.85 26.66
N ASP A 629 -8.92 18.85 27.94
CA ASP A 629 -9.72 18.55 29.12
C ASP A 629 -9.99 17.05 29.37
N PHE A 630 -8.99 16.22 29.11
CA PHE A 630 -9.03 14.78 29.38
C PHE A 630 -8.58 14.48 30.83
N ARG A 631 -9.54 14.38 31.76
CA ARG A 631 -9.29 14.18 33.20
C ARG A 631 -9.44 12.74 33.70
N ALA A 632 -10.11 11.87 32.91
CA ALA A 632 -10.25 10.43 33.18
C ALA A 632 -8.90 9.69 33.16
N ASP A 633 -8.84 8.47 33.70
CA ASP A 633 -7.65 7.59 33.59
C ASP A 633 -7.53 6.90 32.22
N ALA A 634 -8.02 7.53 31.16
CA ALA A 634 -7.89 7.05 29.79
C ALA A 634 -6.57 7.50 29.17
N LEU A 635 -5.97 6.63 28.35
CA LEU A 635 -4.75 6.94 27.62
C LEU A 635 -5.03 7.80 26.39
N ILE A 636 -4.24 8.86 26.23
CA ILE A 636 -4.05 9.58 24.97
C ILE A 636 -2.72 9.10 24.40
N SER A 637 -2.74 8.47 23.22
CA SER A 637 -1.52 7.96 22.59
C SER A 637 -1.31 8.50 21.20
N PHE A 638 -0.08 8.90 20.92
CA PHE A 638 0.43 9.20 19.58
C PHE A 638 1.57 8.23 19.33
N ARG A 639 1.39 7.32 18.38
CA ARG A 639 2.35 6.27 18.05
C ARG A 639 2.75 6.37 16.59
N TYR A 640 4.04 6.48 16.31
CA TYR A 640 4.51 6.47 14.92
C TYR A 640 3.89 7.57 14.06
N VAL A 641 3.64 8.73 14.70
CA VAL A 641 3.05 9.89 14.05
C VAL A 641 4.15 10.76 13.46
N GLN A 642 3.91 11.27 12.25
CA GLN A 642 4.69 12.35 11.69
C GLN A 642 3.83 13.60 11.65
N ALA A 643 4.32 14.74 12.14
CA ALA A 643 3.56 16.00 12.09
C ALA A 643 4.48 17.16 11.74
N ARG A 644 4.13 17.87 10.66
CA ARG A 644 4.95 18.93 10.08
C ARG A 644 4.14 20.08 9.49
N ASN A 645 4.82 21.20 9.32
CA ASN A 645 4.31 22.44 8.74
C ASN A 645 3.04 22.97 9.43
N GLY A 646 2.89 22.72 10.73
CA GLY A 646 1.89 23.36 11.57
C GLY A 646 2.46 24.50 12.40
N GLU A 647 1.60 25.26 13.07
CA GLU A 647 2.05 26.11 14.16
C GLU A 647 2.57 25.24 15.31
N TYR A 648 1.85 24.15 15.55
CA TYR A 648 2.21 23.06 16.44
C TYR A 648 2.16 21.74 15.68
N GLY A 649 3.02 20.78 16.03
CA GLY A 649 2.83 19.40 15.59
C GLY A 649 1.62 18.78 16.29
N ILE A 650 1.73 18.62 17.61
CA ILE A 650 0.69 18.10 18.50
C ILE A 650 0.48 19.07 19.65
N ALA A 651 -0.77 19.31 20.05
CA ALA A 651 -1.12 20.18 21.17
C ALA A 651 -2.07 19.47 22.15
N ILE A 652 -1.67 19.39 23.42
CA ILE A 652 -2.43 18.70 24.48
C ILE A 652 -2.55 19.60 25.71
N LYS A 653 -3.76 20.06 26.00
CA LYS A 653 -4.09 20.83 27.20
C LYS A 653 -4.80 19.95 28.21
N GLN A 654 -4.25 19.85 29.42
CA GLN A 654 -4.82 19.08 30.53
C GLN A 654 -5.16 17.62 30.19
N GLY A 655 -4.20 16.87 29.63
CA GLY A 655 -4.38 15.45 29.33
C GLY A 655 -3.79 14.57 30.43
N ARG A 656 -4.59 13.83 31.19
CA ARG A 656 -4.09 13.10 32.37
C ARG A 656 -2.99 12.08 32.08
N ARG A 657 -3.19 11.18 31.10
CA ARG A 657 -2.23 10.12 30.74
C ARG A 657 -1.91 10.25 29.26
N VAL A 658 -0.67 10.61 28.96
CA VAL A 658 -0.22 10.86 27.58
C VAL A 658 0.99 10.00 27.25
N LEU A 659 0.95 9.35 26.10
CA LEU A 659 2.08 8.63 25.50
C LEU A 659 2.39 9.21 24.11
N ILE A 660 3.63 9.63 23.91
CA ILE A 660 4.18 10.02 22.60
C ILE A 660 5.31 9.04 22.29
N GLU A 661 5.11 8.14 21.33
CA GLU A 661 6.02 7.02 21.07
C GLU A 661 6.35 6.89 19.58
N GLY A 662 7.64 6.77 19.25
CA GLY A 662 8.05 6.45 17.88
C GLY A 662 7.76 7.56 16.86
N CYS A 663 7.51 8.80 17.28
CA CYS A 663 7.08 9.89 16.40
C CYS A 663 8.25 10.65 15.77
N ILE A 664 7.99 11.27 14.61
CA ILE A 664 8.88 12.23 13.95
C ILE A 664 8.14 13.57 13.85
N LEU A 665 8.44 14.49 14.77
CA LEU A 665 7.68 15.73 14.92
C LEU A 665 8.58 16.94 14.64
N GLY A 666 8.10 17.92 13.89
CA GLY A 666 8.81 19.17 13.66
C GLY A 666 8.68 19.66 12.24
N ASP A 667 9.56 20.56 11.83
CA ASP A 667 9.33 21.50 10.73
C ASP A 667 8.06 22.33 11.02
N ASN A 668 7.93 22.84 12.25
CA ASN A 668 6.74 23.59 12.73
C ASN A 668 7.09 25.03 13.17
N SER A 669 6.18 25.97 12.95
CA SER A 669 6.41 27.40 13.19
C SER A 669 6.70 27.74 14.65
N THR A 670 6.27 26.90 15.61
CA THR A 670 6.39 27.20 17.03
C THR A 670 6.89 25.97 17.79
N TYR A 671 6.08 24.92 17.96
CA TYR A 671 6.49 23.76 18.77
C TYR A 671 6.20 22.44 18.04
N SER A 672 6.99 21.40 18.31
CA SER A 672 6.64 20.06 17.84
C SER A 672 5.60 19.40 18.74
N LEU A 673 5.78 19.52 20.06
CA LEU A 673 4.79 19.15 21.07
C LEU A 673 4.52 20.33 21.99
N TYR A 674 3.26 20.74 22.05
CA TYR A 674 2.78 21.79 22.94
C TYR A 674 1.90 21.20 24.03
N SER A 675 2.14 21.58 25.28
CA SER A 675 1.29 21.13 26.37
C SER A 675 1.10 22.17 27.46
N GLU A 676 -0.11 22.19 28.02
CA GLU A 676 -0.43 23.05 29.16
C GLU A 676 -1.10 22.26 30.29
N TRP A 677 -0.78 22.63 31.53
CA TRP A 677 -1.19 21.88 32.71
C TRP A 677 -1.63 22.76 33.88
N VAL A 678 -2.47 22.20 34.73
CA VAL A 678 -2.93 22.79 35.99
C VAL A 678 -1.96 22.48 37.14
N ASN A 679 -2.09 23.21 38.25
CA ASN A 679 -1.25 23.01 39.43
C ASN A 679 -1.60 21.74 40.25
N ASP A 680 -0.69 21.35 41.14
CA ASP A 680 -0.78 20.17 42.01
C ASP A 680 -1.84 20.25 43.13
N ILE A 681 -2.58 21.35 43.21
CA ILE A 681 -3.72 21.53 44.13
C ILE A 681 -5.06 21.57 43.40
N ASP A 682 -5.07 21.41 42.07
CA ASP A 682 -6.30 21.30 41.30
C ASP A 682 -7.14 20.11 41.81
N ARG A 683 -8.38 20.42 42.19
CA ARG A 683 -9.29 19.46 42.84
C ARG A 683 -9.68 18.30 41.94
N ASP A 684 -9.69 18.51 40.63
CA ASP A 684 -10.17 17.50 39.70
C ASP A 684 -9.12 16.46 39.35
N PHE A 685 -7.84 16.82 39.42
CA PHE A 685 -6.72 15.88 39.30
C PHE A 685 -6.25 15.40 40.68
N TYR A 686 -5.70 16.29 41.47
CA TYR A 686 -4.81 15.89 42.57
C TYR A 686 -5.56 15.52 43.84
N GLU A 687 -6.67 16.18 44.19
CA GLU A 687 -7.49 15.79 45.34
C GLU A 687 -8.13 14.40 45.17
N LYS A 688 -8.36 13.96 43.92
CA LYS A 688 -8.87 12.62 43.58
C LYS A 688 -7.76 11.55 43.49
N GLY A 689 -6.51 11.91 43.76
CA GLY A 689 -5.34 11.01 43.66
C GLY A 689 -4.88 10.74 42.22
N LEU A 690 -5.35 11.54 41.26
CA LEU A 690 -5.18 11.36 39.82
C LEU A 690 -3.98 12.19 39.36
N LYS A 691 -2.77 11.62 39.42
CA LYS A 691 -1.54 12.32 39.03
C LYS A 691 -1.38 12.31 37.50
N PRO A 692 -1.18 13.47 36.86
CA PRO A 692 -0.93 13.52 35.44
C PRO A 692 0.47 12.98 35.10
N ILE A 693 0.54 12.19 34.03
CA ILE A 693 1.75 11.52 33.55
C ILE A 693 1.85 11.73 32.03
N MET A 694 3.04 12.12 31.57
CA MET A 694 3.40 12.16 30.16
C MET A 694 4.65 11.32 29.93
N THR A 695 4.59 10.41 28.97
CA THR A 695 5.74 9.60 28.53
C THR A 695 6.09 9.96 27.09
N ILE A 696 7.36 10.25 26.85
CA ILE A 696 7.96 10.49 25.53
C ILE A 696 8.98 9.38 25.30
N ARG A 697 8.69 8.43 24.40
CA ARG A 697 9.52 7.25 24.15
C ARG A 697 10.00 7.17 22.71
N ASN A 698 11.32 7.03 22.49
CA ASN A 698 11.89 6.80 21.16
C ASN A 698 11.39 7.80 20.09
N ASN A 699 11.69 9.09 20.24
CA ASN A 699 11.17 10.12 19.33
C ASN A 699 12.28 10.89 18.61
N VAL A 700 11.93 11.40 17.42
CA VAL A 700 12.73 12.36 16.69
C VAL A 700 12.01 13.71 16.65
N PHE A 701 12.73 14.75 17.02
CA PHE A 701 12.27 16.14 16.92
C PHE A 701 13.09 16.90 15.89
N LYS A 702 12.44 17.29 14.80
CA LYS A 702 13.00 18.15 13.75
C LYS A 702 13.03 19.62 14.18
N HIS A 703 13.41 20.50 13.27
CA HIS A 703 13.49 21.92 13.55
C HIS A 703 12.12 22.52 13.92
N SER A 704 12.09 23.44 14.88
CA SER A 704 10.95 24.33 15.12
C SER A 704 11.51 25.70 15.54
N ASP A 705 10.80 26.80 15.32
CA ASP A 705 11.29 28.11 15.81
C ASP A 705 11.32 28.16 17.36
N GLY A 706 10.52 27.33 18.03
CA GLY A 706 10.46 27.11 19.46
C GLY A 706 11.24 25.88 19.94
N PRO A 707 11.22 25.58 21.25
CA PRO A 707 11.68 24.29 21.77
C PRO A 707 10.88 23.16 21.13
N ALA A 708 11.49 21.99 21.02
CA ALA A 708 10.81 20.82 20.47
C ALA A 708 9.56 20.46 21.31
N VAL A 709 9.72 20.40 22.64
CA VAL A 709 8.62 20.20 23.60
C VAL A 709 8.46 21.43 24.49
N CYS A 710 7.24 21.95 24.62
CA CYS A 710 6.94 23.12 25.46
C CYS A 710 5.85 22.84 26.49
N PHE A 711 6.11 23.15 27.76
CA PHE A 711 5.16 23.04 28.88
C PHE A 711 4.85 24.41 29.49
N LEU A 712 3.58 24.82 29.41
CA LEU A 712 3.08 26.07 30.01
C LEU A 712 2.02 25.81 31.09
N TYR A 713 1.75 26.83 31.90
CA TYR A 713 0.73 26.81 32.94
C TYR A 713 -0.65 27.15 32.34
N ASN A 714 -1.68 26.39 32.71
CA ASN A 714 -3.07 26.60 32.26
C ASN A 714 -4.01 26.67 33.47
N SER A 715 -4.08 27.85 34.08
CA SER A 715 -5.10 28.25 35.05
C SER A 715 -5.03 29.77 35.23
N ASP A 716 -5.94 30.34 36.01
CA ASP A 716 -5.98 31.76 36.33
C ASP A 716 -4.70 32.19 37.08
N LEU A 717 -4.27 33.44 36.89
CA LEU A 717 -3.10 34.02 37.57
C LEU A 717 -3.39 34.39 39.04
N ASN A 718 -3.92 33.44 39.81
CA ASN A 718 -4.16 33.58 41.24
C ASN A 718 -2.85 33.39 42.03
N PRO A 719 -2.45 34.35 42.89
CA PRO A 719 -1.20 34.26 43.66
C PRO A 719 -1.00 33.00 44.50
N GLU A 720 -2.07 32.39 45.02
CA GLU A 720 -1.95 31.12 45.77
C GLU A 720 -1.65 29.95 44.84
N ASP A 721 -2.33 29.88 43.70
CA ASP A 721 -2.17 28.82 42.70
C ASP A 721 -0.77 28.79 42.07
N LEU A 722 -0.15 29.96 41.91
CA LEU A 722 1.20 30.11 41.35
C LEU A 722 2.32 29.60 42.27
N LYS A 723 2.04 29.32 43.56
CA LYS A 723 3.02 28.75 44.51
C LYS A 723 3.24 27.26 44.31
N HIS A 724 2.42 26.62 43.49
CA HIS A 724 2.31 25.18 43.32
C HIS A 724 2.92 24.70 42.00
N ASN A 725 3.39 23.45 41.98
CA ASN A 725 3.94 22.90 40.74
C ASN A 725 2.83 22.61 39.74
N TYR A 726 3.07 22.91 38.47
CA TYR A 726 2.12 22.62 37.39
C TYR A 726 2.58 21.50 36.45
N MET A 727 3.85 21.11 36.49
CA MET A 727 4.35 20.07 35.59
C MET A 727 3.78 18.69 35.94
N PRO A 728 3.43 17.87 34.93
CA PRO A 728 3.13 16.45 35.14
C PRO A 728 4.39 15.67 35.54
N GLU A 729 4.23 14.40 35.94
CA GLU A 729 5.36 13.46 35.91
C GLU A 729 5.73 13.19 34.45
N LEU A 730 6.95 13.52 34.07
CA LEU A 730 7.45 13.39 32.71
C LEU A 730 8.52 12.30 32.63
N TYR A 731 8.31 11.31 31.78
CA TYR A 731 9.25 10.24 31.49
C TYR A 731 9.76 10.36 30.06
N ILE A 732 11.07 10.52 29.89
CA ILE A 732 11.78 10.46 28.60
C ILE A 732 12.49 9.10 28.56
N GLU A 733 11.88 8.15 27.87
CA GLU A 733 12.29 6.75 27.81
C GLU A 733 12.99 6.42 26.49
N GLY A 734 14.01 5.57 26.54
CA GLY A 734 14.79 5.24 25.35
C GLY A 734 15.56 6.44 24.78
N PHE A 735 15.34 6.78 23.51
CA PHE A 735 16.06 7.87 22.85
C PHE A 735 15.17 9.08 22.50
N MET A 736 15.75 10.27 22.56
CA MET A 736 15.15 11.50 22.04
C MET A 736 16.17 12.23 21.15
N ASP A 737 16.03 12.06 19.84
CA ASP A 737 16.90 12.65 18.83
C ASP A 737 16.39 14.04 18.45
N VAL A 738 17.15 15.08 18.80
CA VAL A 738 16.74 16.49 18.63
C VAL A 738 17.62 17.18 17.60
N TYR A 739 17.03 17.51 16.45
CA TYR A 739 17.66 18.26 15.35
C TYR A 739 17.41 19.76 15.46
N ASN A 740 16.71 20.20 16.50
CA ASN A 740 16.30 21.57 16.71
C ASN A 740 17.43 22.47 17.26
N TRP A 741 18.29 22.96 16.37
CA TRP A 741 19.45 23.79 16.71
C TRP A 741 19.19 25.28 16.44
N HIS A 742 19.39 26.12 17.45
CA HIS A 742 19.23 27.58 17.36
C HIS A 742 20.57 28.30 17.45
N SER A 743 20.74 29.34 16.63
CA SER A 743 21.77 30.36 16.87
C SER A 743 21.45 31.15 18.16
N PRO A 744 22.41 31.88 18.76
CA PRO A 744 22.14 32.67 19.96
C PRO A 744 21.00 33.69 19.77
N ASP A 745 20.95 34.35 18.62
CA ASP A 745 19.90 35.32 18.29
C ASP A 745 18.54 34.64 18.07
N SER A 746 18.53 33.45 17.44
CA SER A 746 17.32 32.65 17.28
C SER A 746 16.78 32.21 18.64
N PHE A 747 17.67 31.73 19.52
CA PHE A 747 17.33 31.27 20.87
C PHE A 747 16.77 32.39 21.77
N THR A 748 17.34 33.58 21.75
CA THR A 748 16.83 34.72 22.55
C THR A 748 15.48 35.21 22.03
N ASN A 749 15.34 35.26 20.71
CA ASN A 749 14.10 35.63 20.04
C ASN A 749 12.99 34.62 20.33
N MET A 750 13.30 33.33 20.26
CA MET A 750 12.44 32.23 20.64
C MET A 750 11.91 32.41 22.07
N PHE A 751 12.80 32.53 23.05
CA PHE A 751 12.42 32.65 24.45
C PHE A 751 11.52 33.87 24.69
N SER A 752 11.81 34.98 24.00
CA SER A 752 10.98 36.19 24.04
C SER A 752 9.59 35.97 23.46
N LYS A 753 9.48 35.26 22.31
CA LYS A 753 8.19 34.92 21.69
C LYS A 753 7.32 34.11 22.64
N ILE A 754 7.88 33.10 23.32
CA ILE A 754 7.16 32.22 24.24
C ILE A 754 6.56 33.02 25.40
N ILE A 755 7.35 33.91 26.01
CA ILE A 755 6.89 34.75 27.12
C ILE A 755 5.80 35.72 26.68
N ILE A 756 6.00 36.41 25.54
CA ILE A 756 4.98 37.32 25.02
C ILE A 756 3.69 36.58 24.71
N ARG A 757 3.78 35.37 24.17
CA ARG A 757 2.61 34.54 23.89
C ARG A 757 1.87 34.19 25.18
N ALA A 758 2.56 33.60 26.15
CA ALA A 758 1.97 33.28 27.46
C ALA A 758 1.32 34.50 28.14
N LEU A 759 1.88 35.70 27.97
CA LEU A 759 1.29 36.95 28.48
C LEU A 759 0.09 37.42 27.63
N ALA A 760 0.19 37.38 26.31
CA ALA A 760 -0.88 37.80 25.42
C ALA A 760 -2.13 36.93 25.62
N ASP A 761 -1.96 35.63 25.82
CA ASP A 761 -3.04 34.67 26.07
C ASP A 761 -3.80 34.97 27.37
N ASN A 762 -3.09 35.45 28.41
CA ASN A 762 -3.68 35.76 29.71
C ASN A 762 -4.21 37.20 29.83
N PHE A 763 -3.67 38.16 29.06
CA PHE A 763 -3.93 39.60 29.24
C PHE A 763 -4.56 40.29 28.02
N GLY A 764 -4.74 39.60 26.89
CA GLY A 764 -5.40 40.15 25.70
C GLY A 764 -4.64 41.33 25.07
N MET A 765 -3.35 41.13 24.76
CA MET A 765 -2.48 42.18 24.21
C MET A 765 -2.66 42.38 22.69
N ASP A 766 -2.66 43.63 22.22
CA ASP A 766 -2.64 43.93 20.77
C ASP A 766 -1.26 43.66 20.12
N GLU A 767 -1.24 43.56 18.78
CA GLU A 767 -0.05 43.21 18.00
C GLU A 767 1.09 44.24 18.13
N GLN A 768 0.75 45.53 18.22
CA GLN A 768 1.74 46.62 18.34
C GLN A 768 2.45 46.58 19.71
N THR A 769 1.68 46.38 20.77
CA THR A 769 2.16 46.23 22.15
C THR A 769 3.00 44.97 22.27
N SER A 770 2.51 43.85 21.74
CA SER A 770 3.22 42.57 21.69
C SER A 770 4.56 42.69 20.95
N GLY A 771 4.57 43.34 19.78
CA GLY A 771 5.78 43.56 18.99
C GLY A 771 6.81 44.46 19.66
N THR A 772 6.36 45.48 20.39
CA THR A 772 7.24 46.38 21.15
C THR A 772 7.86 45.68 22.35
N MET A 773 7.05 44.97 23.14
CA MET A 773 7.52 44.20 24.28
C MET A 773 8.47 43.09 23.85
N ARG A 774 8.18 42.38 22.75
CA ARG A 774 9.08 41.36 22.19
C ARG A 774 10.47 41.90 21.88
N LYS A 775 10.59 43.08 21.27
CA LYS A 775 11.89 43.70 20.97
C LYS A 775 12.67 44.03 22.25
N MET A 776 11.98 44.56 23.27
CA MET A 776 12.59 44.86 24.57
C MET A 776 13.07 43.59 25.27
N LEU A 777 12.22 42.56 25.33
CA LEU A 777 12.56 41.26 25.92
C LEU A 777 13.72 40.60 25.19
N ASN A 778 13.76 40.63 23.85
CA ASN A 778 14.82 40.00 23.09
C ASN A 778 16.19 40.62 23.40
N SER A 779 16.28 41.97 23.43
CA SER A 779 17.52 42.66 23.82
C SER A 779 17.94 42.31 25.24
N ALA A 780 16.98 42.18 26.16
CA ALA A 780 17.25 41.85 27.55
C ALA A 780 17.72 40.40 27.74
N PHE A 781 17.06 39.44 27.07
CA PHE A 781 17.45 38.04 27.11
C PHE A 781 18.78 37.78 26.43
N ALA A 782 19.13 38.55 25.39
CA ALA A 782 20.45 38.49 24.76
C ALA A 782 21.59 38.77 25.75
N ASP A 783 21.40 39.68 26.72
CA ASP A 783 22.40 39.94 27.75
C ASP A 783 22.33 38.93 28.90
N TYR A 784 21.13 38.49 29.28
CA TYR A 784 20.93 37.43 30.26
C TYR A 784 21.62 36.13 29.85
N PHE A 785 21.44 35.65 28.62
CA PHE A 785 22.04 34.39 28.16
C PHE A 785 23.55 34.46 27.91
N LYS A 786 24.18 35.65 28.01
CA LYS A 786 25.64 35.80 27.96
C LYS A 786 26.33 35.61 29.31
N VAL A 787 25.59 35.54 30.42
CA VAL A 787 26.19 35.38 31.76
C VAL A 787 26.94 34.06 31.87
N PRO A 788 28.11 34.02 32.56
CA PRO A 788 28.96 32.83 32.64
C PRO A 788 28.23 31.56 33.11
N GLU A 789 27.26 31.71 34.01
CA GLU A 789 26.45 30.64 34.60
C GLU A 789 25.63 29.87 33.54
N LEU A 790 25.31 30.51 32.42
CA LEU A 790 24.50 29.93 31.33
C LEU A 790 25.36 29.49 30.13
N SER A 791 26.67 29.67 30.18
CA SER A 791 27.59 29.34 29.08
C SER A 791 27.53 27.86 28.66
N ARG A 792 27.19 26.97 29.60
CA ARG A 792 27.05 25.52 29.38
C ARG A 792 25.94 25.12 28.40
N LEU A 793 25.04 26.04 28.04
CA LEU A 793 23.97 25.79 27.06
C LEU A 793 24.48 25.78 25.62
N TYR A 794 25.64 26.40 25.37
CA TYR A 794 26.15 26.60 24.02
C TYR A 794 27.12 25.49 23.62
N TYR A 795 26.85 24.90 22.46
CA TYR A 795 27.79 24.06 21.73
C TYR A 795 28.42 24.86 20.58
N THR A 796 29.71 24.68 20.32
CA THR A 796 30.41 25.37 19.22
C THR A 796 30.70 24.40 18.09
N TYR A 797 30.16 24.69 16.90
CA TYR A 797 30.33 23.90 15.69
C TYR A 797 30.72 24.83 14.53
N ASN A 798 31.77 24.48 13.78
CA ASN A 798 32.30 25.29 12.67
C ASN A 798 32.49 26.79 13.02
N GLY A 799 32.96 27.08 14.24
CA GLY A 799 33.21 28.44 14.73
C GLY A 799 31.96 29.25 15.12
N LYS A 800 30.76 28.64 15.08
CA LYS A 800 29.50 29.26 15.49
C LYS A 800 28.94 28.57 16.73
N LYS A 801 28.28 29.35 17.60
CA LYS A 801 27.58 28.83 18.78
C LYS A 801 26.16 28.40 18.43
N TYR A 802 25.70 27.32 19.02
CA TYR A 802 24.35 26.80 18.88
C TYR A 802 23.81 26.34 20.23
N VAL A 803 22.49 26.38 20.38
CA VAL A 803 21.75 25.80 21.52
C VAL A 803 20.72 24.84 20.96
N SER A 804 20.67 23.61 21.47
CA SER A 804 19.57 22.68 21.18
C SER A 804 18.66 22.60 22.40
N VAL A 805 17.36 22.85 22.18
CA VAL A 805 16.36 22.86 23.25
C VAL A 805 15.34 21.77 22.97
N ALA A 806 15.59 20.61 23.58
CA ALA A 806 14.71 19.45 23.49
C ALA A 806 13.37 19.73 24.19
N MET A 807 13.44 20.35 25.37
CA MET A 807 12.26 20.68 26.16
C MET A 807 12.46 21.98 26.92
N LEU A 808 11.37 22.74 27.07
CA LEU A 808 11.24 23.87 27.99
C LEU A 808 9.97 23.72 28.84
N ALA A 809 10.12 23.77 30.16
CA ALA A 809 9.03 24.14 31.06
C ALA A 809 9.29 25.55 31.62
N MET A 810 8.32 26.44 31.41
CA MET A 810 8.46 27.86 31.71
C MET A 810 8.44 28.16 33.22
N GLY A 811 9.51 28.81 33.71
CA GLY A 811 9.61 29.37 35.06
C GLY A 811 9.14 30.82 35.14
N ALA A 812 9.90 31.66 35.85
CA ALA A 812 9.49 33.00 36.30
C ALA A 812 8.32 32.93 37.30
N ILE A 813 7.13 33.43 36.93
CA ILE A 813 5.97 33.47 37.82
C ILE A 813 5.31 32.10 38.03
N PHE A 814 5.62 31.13 37.17
CA PHE A 814 5.18 29.74 37.28
C PHE A 814 6.24 28.88 37.95
N LYS A 815 5.84 27.80 38.63
CA LYS A 815 6.75 26.97 39.43
C LYS A 815 6.93 25.56 38.86
N PRO A 816 7.80 25.36 37.85
CA PRO A 816 8.15 24.02 37.41
C PRO A 816 8.99 23.28 38.47
N ASN A 817 8.90 21.95 38.52
CA ASN A 817 9.71 21.10 39.38
C ASN A 817 10.60 20.16 38.54
N ILE A 818 11.93 20.32 38.66
CA ILE A 818 12.90 19.48 37.94
C ILE A 818 12.83 18.01 38.35
N GLU A 819 12.47 17.70 39.60
CA GLU A 819 12.38 16.31 40.10
C GLU A 819 11.28 15.48 39.44
N LYS A 820 10.38 16.14 38.68
CA LYS A 820 9.33 15.49 37.89
C LYS A 820 9.81 15.00 36.53
N VAL A 821 11.03 15.35 36.12
CA VAL A 821 11.58 14.97 34.81
C VAL A 821 12.54 13.80 35.00
N HIS A 822 12.12 12.63 34.52
CA HIS A 822 12.89 11.40 34.51
C HIS A 822 13.42 11.17 33.10
N CYS A 823 14.73 11.31 32.88
CA CYS A 823 15.35 11.18 31.56
C CYS A 823 16.33 10.01 31.52
N GLU A 824 16.02 9.00 30.68
CA GLU A 824 16.85 7.81 30.50
C GLU A 824 17.91 7.97 29.41
N ASP A 825 17.73 8.91 28.48
CA ASP A 825 18.67 9.12 27.38
C ASP A 825 19.99 9.73 27.90
N PRO A 826 21.11 8.98 27.89
CA PRO A 826 22.37 9.42 28.49
C PRO A 826 23.05 10.56 27.70
N ARG A 827 22.52 10.90 26.52
CA ARG A 827 23.02 12.00 25.66
C ARG A 827 22.38 13.33 26.03
N LEU A 828 21.28 13.31 26.78
CA LEU A 828 20.56 14.50 27.23
C LEU A 828 20.85 14.75 28.71
N ARG A 829 20.69 16.01 29.12
CA ARG A 829 20.70 16.41 30.52
C ARG A 829 19.51 17.31 30.83
N VAL A 830 19.05 17.23 32.07
CA VAL A 830 18.02 18.11 32.63
C VAL A 830 18.72 19.24 33.38
N ASP A 831 18.51 20.48 32.94
CA ASP A 831 19.12 21.69 33.49
C ASP A 831 18.06 22.62 34.08
N GLN A 832 18.42 23.35 35.13
CA GLN A 832 17.69 24.54 35.60
C GLN A 832 18.36 25.81 35.10
N ILE A 833 17.55 26.70 34.52
CA ILE A 833 17.96 28.04 34.10
C ILE A 833 17.55 29.02 35.19
N VAL A 834 18.50 29.28 36.09
CA VAL A 834 18.32 30.15 37.26
C VAL A 834 18.28 31.62 36.86
N MET A 835 17.33 32.38 37.42
CA MET A 835 17.21 33.83 37.20
C MET A 835 17.94 34.67 38.26
N VAL A 836 18.41 34.01 39.33
CA VAL A 836 19.09 34.61 40.47
C VAL A 836 20.47 33.98 40.68
N ASP A 837 21.37 34.74 41.30
CA ASP A 837 22.67 34.27 41.77
C ASP A 837 22.53 33.38 43.03
N PRO A 838 23.62 32.75 43.52
CA PRO A 838 23.57 31.92 44.73
C PRO A 838 23.11 32.64 46.00
N ASP A 839 23.18 33.98 46.04
CA ASP A 839 22.71 34.81 47.16
C ASP A 839 21.22 35.22 47.00
N GLY A 840 20.55 34.74 45.94
CA GLY A 840 19.14 35.03 45.65
C GLY A 840 18.90 36.38 44.98
N LYS A 841 19.94 37.06 44.48
CA LYS A 841 19.79 38.33 43.77
C LYS A 841 19.61 38.11 42.27
N PRO A 842 18.78 38.92 41.57
CA PRO A 842 18.64 38.85 40.12
C PRO A 842 19.99 38.90 39.37
N LEU A 843 20.19 37.98 38.41
CA LEU A 843 21.44 37.89 37.64
C LEU A 843 21.72 39.11 36.75
N THR A 844 20.68 39.86 36.37
CA THR A 844 20.82 41.07 35.57
C THR A 844 19.90 42.19 36.05
N PRO A 845 20.21 43.47 35.75
CA PRO A 845 19.32 44.60 36.03
C PRO A 845 17.92 44.44 35.41
N PHE A 846 17.83 43.75 34.27
CA PHE A 846 16.56 43.45 33.62
C PHE A 846 15.70 42.49 34.46
N ILE A 847 16.27 41.38 34.94
CA ILE A 847 15.54 40.43 35.80
C ILE A 847 15.08 41.14 37.09
N SER A 848 15.90 42.05 37.64
CA SER A 848 15.50 42.89 38.76
C SER A 848 14.30 43.81 38.44
N GLY A 849 14.23 44.34 37.21
CA GLY A 849 13.09 45.12 36.75
C GLY A 849 11.83 44.28 36.54
N LEU A 850 11.97 43.07 35.97
CA LEU A 850 10.88 42.13 35.76
C LEU A 850 10.27 41.68 37.10
N ASP A 851 11.09 41.35 38.09
CA ASP A 851 10.66 41.02 39.44
C ASP A 851 9.83 42.14 40.10
N MET A 852 10.28 43.39 39.95
CA MET A 852 9.55 44.56 40.47
C MET A 852 8.19 44.76 39.79
N ILE A 853 8.11 44.52 38.48
CA ILE A 853 6.86 44.61 37.70
C ILE A 853 5.89 43.51 38.15
N VAL A 854 6.33 42.25 38.23
CA VAL A 854 5.50 41.13 38.69
C VAL A 854 4.91 41.38 40.07
N LYS A 855 5.75 41.82 41.04
CA LYS A 855 5.29 42.16 42.40
C LYS A 855 4.19 43.21 42.40
N ARG A 856 4.31 44.21 41.51
CA ARG A 856 3.38 45.34 41.44
C ARG A 856 2.06 45.01 40.78
N PHE A 857 2.05 44.13 39.77
CA PHE A 857 0.86 43.87 38.93
C PHE A 857 0.13 42.57 39.29
N ILE A 858 0.84 41.54 39.79
CA ILE A 858 0.27 40.22 40.10
C ILE A 858 0.13 40.03 41.63
N ASN A 859 0.63 40.98 42.44
CA ASN A 859 0.57 40.94 43.91
C ASN A 859 1.16 39.64 44.52
N VAL A 860 2.29 39.22 43.96
CA VAL A 860 3.03 38.03 44.43
C VAL A 860 4.36 38.47 45.04
N GLU A 861 4.74 37.93 46.21
CA GLU A 861 5.86 38.45 47.01
C GLU A 861 7.22 38.43 46.30
N THR A 862 7.54 37.40 45.51
CA THR A 862 8.66 37.28 44.55
C THR A 862 8.50 35.92 43.86
N ILE A 863 8.48 35.84 42.53
CA ILE A 863 8.63 34.53 41.88
C ILE A 863 9.55 34.65 40.66
N LEU A 864 10.83 34.37 40.91
CA LEU A 864 11.93 34.22 39.93
C LEU A 864 12.28 32.73 39.79
N ASN A 865 11.26 31.88 39.62
CA ASN A 865 11.48 30.43 39.56
C ASN A 865 12.35 30.08 38.35
N PRO A 866 13.27 29.12 38.49
CA PRO A 866 14.06 28.66 37.36
C PRO A 866 13.16 27.97 36.33
N SER A 867 13.43 28.18 35.04
CA SER A 867 12.86 27.33 34.00
C SER A 867 13.58 25.98 33.97
N VAL A 868 12.88 24.91 33.60
CA VAL A 868 13.47 23.57 33.43
C VAL A 868 13.69 23.32 31.95
N PHE A 869 14.89 22.88 31.60
CA PHE A 869 15.32 22.60 30.24
C PHE A 869 15.78 21.16 30.11
N VAL A 870 15.52 20.55 28.96
CA VAL A 870 16.24 19.36 28.51
C VAL A 870 17.07 19.74 27.29
N VAL A 871 18.37 19.47 27.35
CA VAL A 871 19.36 19.86 26.33
C VAL A 871 20.37 18.74 26.12
N TYR A 872 21.11 18.77 25.01
CA TYR A 872 22.23 17.85 24.85
C TYR A 872 23.32 18.07 25.91
N ASP A 873 23.85 16.97 26.42
CA ASP A 873 25.05 16.99 27.25
C ASP A 873 26.31 17.20 26.38
N SER A 874 26.54 18.44 26.00
CA SER A 874 27.65 18.88 25.16
C SER A 874 28.89 19.33 25.96
N VAL A 875 28.87 19.21 27.29
CA VAL A 875 29.98 19.63 28.15
C VAL A 875 31.10 18.60 28.07
N GLY A 876 32.06 18.85 27.17
CA GLY A 876 33.21 17.96 26.94
C GLY A 876 32.91 16.75 26.06
N ARG A 877 31.76 16.72 25.38
CA ARG A 877 31.32 15.64 24.46
C ARG A 877 30.76 16.24 23.16
N THR A 878 30.95 15.53 22.06
CA THR A 878 30.30 15.86 20.79
C THR A 878 28.86 15.31 20.82
N PRO A 879 27.83 16.14 20.56
CA PRO A 879 26.46 15.66 20.43
C PRO A 879 26.34 14.61 19.32
N ALA A 880 25.42 13.65 19.49
CA ALA A 880 25.18 12.60 18.49
C ALA A 880 24.59 13.14 17.18
N ILE A 881 23.91 14.30 17.24
CA ILE A 881 23.32 14.99 16.11
C ILE A 881 23.91 16.39 16.07
N LEU A 882 24.37 16.85 14.91
CA LEU A 882 25.01 18.14 14.74
C LEU A 882 24.08 19.16 14.05
N PRO A 883 24.32 20.47 14.24
CA PRO A 883 23.56 21.50 13.53
C PRO A 883 23.59 21.32 12.01
N GLY A 884 22.41 21.27 11.38
CA GLY A 884 22.24 21.17 9.91
C GLY A 884 22.22 19.74 9.36
N GLU A 885 22.25 18.70 10.20
CA GLU A 885 22.06 17.33 9.74
C GLU A 885 20.58 17.03 9.43
N PRO A 886 20.25 16.28 8.35
CA PRO A 886 18.88 15.86 8.06
C PRO A 886 18.48 14.64 8.89
N VAL A 887 17.16 14.42 9.02
CA VAL A 887 16.62 13.19 9.62
C VAL A 887 16.57 12.07 8.57
N PRO A 888 17.32 10.98 8.74
CA PRO A 888 17.27 9.84 7.82
C PRO A 888 15.95 9.08 8.01
N GLN A 889 15.15 8.89 6.96
CA GLN A 889 13.96 8.01 7.01
C GLN A 889 14.32 6.60 6.53
N SER A 890 15.26 5.98 7.25
CA SER A 890 15.83 4.67 6.92
C SER A 890 15.27 3.54 7.78
N TYR A 891 15.55 2.29 7.42
CA TYR A 891 15.14 1.10 8.19
C TYR A 891 15.72 1.13 9.61
N GLU A 892 16.97 1.57 9.78
CA GLU A 892 17.61 1.68 11.09
C GLU A 892 16.88 2.66 12.00
N LEU A 893 16.43 3.81 11.45
CA LEU A 893 15.66 4.76 12.26
C LEU A 893 14.31 4.17 12.64
N TYR A 894 13.59 3.57 11.69
CA TYR A 894 12.25 3.04 11.94
C TYR A 894 12.28 1.89 12.96
N ALA A 895 13.27 0.99 12.88
CA ALA A 895 13.53 -0.03 13.90
C ALA A 895 13.79 0.55 15.28
N ARG A 896 14.58 1.64 15.39
CA ARG A 896 14.76 2.33 16.66
C ARG A 896 13.45 2.95 17.18
N LEU A 897 12.66 3.58 16.32
CA LEU A 897 11.38 4.22 16.69
C LEU A 897 10.37 3.19 17.24
N THR A 898 10.26 2.03 16.61
CA THR A 898 9.34 0.94 17.00
C THR A 898 9.90 0.01 18.06
N GLY A 899 11.22 0.01 18.27
CA GLY A 899 11.89 -0.90 19.20
C GLY A 899 11.98 -2.35 18.68
N VAL A 900 11.77 -2.58 17.38
CA VAL A 900 11.92 -3.90 16.74
C VAL A 900 13.29 -4.03 16.06
N SER A 901 13.66 -5.25 15.64
CA SER A 901 14.90 -5.48 14.89
C SER A 901 14.81 -4.88 13.48
N GLU A 902 15.93 -4.35 12.96
CA GLU A 902 16.02 -3.89 11.57
C GLU A 902 15.69 -4.99 10.57
N ASP A 903 16.10 -6.23 10.86
CA ASP A 903 15.85 -7.42 10.03
C ASP A 903 14.35 -7.74 9.84
N LEU A 904 13.43 -7.12 10.59
CA LEU A 904 11.99 -7.29 10.40
C LEU A 904 11.40 -6.38 9.32
N TYR A 905 12.18 -5.42 8.81
CA TYR A 905 11.78 -4.51 7.74
C TYR A 905 12.31 -4.90 6.36
N ILE A 906 13.39 -5.69 6.34
CA ILE A 906 14.05 -6.25 5.16
C ILE A 906 13.37 -7.58 4.85
#